data_AF-A0A672LFR9-F1
#
_entry.id   AF-A0A672LFR9-F1
#
_cell.length_a   1.000
_cell.length_b   1.000
_cell.length_c   1.000
_cell.angle_alpha   90.00
_cell.angle_beta   90.00
_cell.angle_gamma   90.00
#
_symmetry.space_group_name_H-M   'P 1'
#
loop_
_entity.id
_entity.type
_entity.pdbx_description
1 polymer ?
#
loop_
_entity_poly.entity_id
_entity_poly.type
_entity_poly.pdbx_seq_one_letter_code
_entity_poly.pdbx_strand_id
1 'polypeptide(L)'
;MFIKSLHLHNFLFFQINIFRKFFFSLSVNNVFSMSLFQGRVNPVNVTPPIQAVDQDRNIQPPSDRPGILYSILIGKPASYAEYFSLNQTTAELQLLKPISREQYQHLDLVIKAEQDNGHPLPAFANLHIEVLDENNQAPYFQVATYHGFISESALLGTTISSSANLSTPLTIIALDNDIEETKDPMVRISLDNYNSIFAVTPSGIARYLTLLRPVDHEEQPSYAFTMTASDGVQESSPVTVNITVIDANDNTPTFPNVSYNVNVYTDMHPGNTILQLSAVDADEGPNGLVSYKILAGDQGHFTINDYTGRITVLPGVNLTMGRSYALTVRASDNGPASQRRSSITTVYIEVLPPNNQSPPRFPQLIYSLEVSEAMRTGATLLNIQATDRERDLITYTILRGDPNSIFEVSQTSGLLLLAKSLDRELTDHYTLTVTASDGKPDGTSTATVNIMVTDVNDNDPEFGLLLPLNLTVQEEEANAFVGQVKVRPVTTGFVSIINVTRSFDLFRKSLINAEIRITHPKCFGHYDSLTQALDPDLDANITYRIRTEEARELFAVNSLTGELRVLHSLDFEKLLPNGTTWNFVVEAVDGGSGKMPPGLASVTVTVVYLFSVLSFFVIFQGTAASRVHYKVDLEQFPYSTSIFDVEENSGNVLTRVNLNEEPNTKFSLAVIAYDDGEPVKFNKTLVEITVLQPSIIPVFTQEEYRFSPVSENAPVGTIAGVILAAAINQTIVYSIIDGNEGEFIVNNITGVISTAKPLDYESNSSYVLRVEADSMRVVSSNLRAPSKSNTAKVFIDVQDENDHPPEFTKPFYLGGVAEDAKTFTSVLQVQAMDKDTGNYSAMLYRLIIPPTTDGKDGFVIEPFTGVIKTAIMYRNMRRSYFKFDVVATDDYGVGLSSSAQVVVSVVNQLDMQVVVSNVPPTVVEQNKDQILERYVQDQIPGAKVVVESIGSRRFGEGYEQEDYSKSDLMIYAIDPLTNRALSRQELFKFLDGKLLDINKEFQPYLGRGGRILEIRTPDVVESVKKAVQSVGYTEGALLALAVIIIMCCIPAILIVIITYRQAFHIPPVGRNDK
;
A
#
# COMPACT_ATOMS: atom_id res chain seq x y z
N MET A 1 -52.88 -22.72 -51.46
CA MET A 1 -54.23 -23.21 -51.81
C MET A 1 -55.14 -21.97 -51.85
N PHE A 2 -55.09 -21.05 -52.82
CA PHE A 2 -55.17 -21.07 -54.30
C PHE A 2 -56.50 -21.59 -54.88
N ILE A 3 -57.36 -20.63 -55.24
CA ILE A 3 -58.24 -20.49 -56.43
C ILE A 3 -59.26 -21.59 -56.76
N LYS A 4 -60.54 -21.19 -56.91
CA LYS A 4 -61.42 -21.34 -58.10
C LYS A 4 -62.78 -20.69 -57.81
N SER A 5 -63.27 -19.65 -58.51
CA SER A 5 -63.50 -19.42 -59.95
C SER A 5 -64.89 -19.90 -60.43
N LEU A 6 -65.70 -18.88 -60.80
CA LEU A 6 -66.55 -18.72 -61.98
C LEU A 6 -67.94 -19.40 -62.12
N HIS A 7 -68.94 -18.49 -62.21
CA HIS A 7 -69.83 -18.22 -63.37
C HIS A 7 -71.16 -18.98 -63.63
N LEU A 8 -72.13 -18.13 -64.01
CA LEU A 8 -73.19 -18.24 -65.03
C LEU A 8 -74.62 -18.69 -64.67
N HIS A 9 -75.56 -17.73 -64.73
CA HIS A 9 -76.92 -17.69 -65.37
C HIS A 9 -77.81 -16.73 -64.53
N ASN A 10 -78.38 -15.60 -64.98
CA ASN A 10 -78.92 -15.14 -66.27
C ASN A 10 -79.94 -16.11 -66.89
N PHE A 11 -81.23 -15.98 -66.54
CA PHE A 11 -82.35 -15.67 -67.46
C PHE A 11 -83.72 -15.76 -66.76
N LEU A 12 -84.74 -15.10 -67.36
CA LEU A 12 -86.14 -14.89 -66.96
C LEU A 12 -86.34 -13.71 -65.98
N PHE A 13 -87.01 -12.59 -66.28
CA PHE A 13 -87.93 -12.20 -67.36
C PHE A 13 -87.92 -10.66 -67.46
N PHE A 14 -87.43 -10.08 -68.56
CA PHE A 14 -88.15 -9.19 -69.48
C PHE A 14 -89.60 -8.78 -69.13
N GLN A 15 -89.91 -7.51 -69.42
CA GLN A 15 -91.20 -6.76 -69.40
C GLN A 15 -91.63 -6.21 -68.03
N ILE A 16 -91.77 -4.90 -67.76
CA ILE A 16 -92.21 -3.77 -68.59
C ILE A 16 -91.50 -2.47 -68.18
N ASN A 17 -91.26 -1.67 -69.22
CA ASN A 17 -90.61 -0.37 -69.28
C ASN A 17 -91.65 0.76 -69.02
N ILE A 18 -91.16 1.94 -68.61
CA ILE A 18 -91.78 3.28 -68.80
C ILE A 18 -92.82 3.73 -67.76
N PHE A 19 -92.37 4.47 -66.75
CA PHE A 19 -92.95 5.78 -66.39
C PHE A 19 -91.86 6.71 -65.81
N ARG A 20 -91.60 7.80 -66.54
CA ARG A 20 -90.70 8.92 -66.19
C ARG A 20 -91.20 9.66 -64.94
N LYS A 21 -90.30 10.07 -64.05
CA LYS A 21 -90.41 11.27 -63.19
C LYS A 21 -89.00 11.73 -62.77
N PHE A 22 -88.55 12.83 -63.36
CA PHE A 22 -87.33 13.57 -62.99
C PHE A 22 -87.62 14.30 -61.66
N PHE A 23 -86.83 14.08 -60.60
CA PHE A 23 -87.06 14.68 -59.28
C PHE A 23 -85.85 15.53 -58.85
N PHE A 24 -86.15 16.75 -58.40
CA PHE A 24 -85.23 17.62 -57.66
C PHE A 24 -85.58 17.55 -56.17
N SER A 25 -84.59 17.43 -55.29
CA SER A 25 -84.79 17.46 -53.83
C SER A 25 -83.84 18.46 -53.18
N LEU A 26 -84.39 19.41 -52.42
CA LEU A 26 -83.66 20.36 -51.59
C LEU A 26 -83.93 20.00 -50.13
N SER A 27 -82.90 19.69 -49.36
CA SER A 27 -83.04 19.32 -47.95
C SER A 27 -82.53 20.48 -47.07
N VAL A 28 -83.45 21.16 -46.41
CA VAL A 28 -83.16 22.11 -45.32
C VAL A 28 -84.23 21.88 -44.27
N ASN A 29 -83.87 21.29 -43.13
CA ASN A 29 -84.78 21.16 -41.98
C ASN A 29 -84.03 21.56 -40.70
N ASN A 30 -84.56 22.62 -40.07
CA ASN A 30 -84.41 23.09 -38.69
C ASN A 30 -83.34 24.17 -38.38
N VAL A 31 -83.90 25.28 -37.86
CA VAL A 31 -83.45 26.29 -36.89
C VAL A 31 -81.93 26.50 -36.70
N PHE A 32 -81.44 27.69 -37.05
CA PHE A 32 -80.06 28.13 -36.80
C PHE A 32 -79.99 29.10 -35.63
N SER A 33 -78.88 29.10 -34.90
CA SER A 33 -78.63 30.04 -33.80
C SER A 33 -77.38 30.86 -34.06
N MET A 34 -77.43 32.17 -33.85
CA MET A 34 -76.26 33.04 -33.88
C MET A 34 -76.02 33.64 -32.49
N SER A 35 -74.82 33.45 -31.92
CA SER A 35 -74.31 34.24 -30.79
C SER A 35 -73.40 35.34 -31.34
N LEU A 36 -73.38 36.52 -30.72
CA LEU A 36 -72.43 37.59 -31.04
C LEU A 36 -71.30 37.58 -30.00
N PHE A 37 -70.08 37.82 -30.45
CA PHE A 37 -68.95 38.18 -29.60
C PHE A 37 -68.19 39.30 -30.31
N GLN A 38 -68.14 40.48 -29.67
CA GLN A 38 -67.38 41.67 -30.05
C GLN A 38 -67.00 41.85 -31.53
N GLY A 39 -67.82 42.59 -32.27
CA GLY A 39 -67.39 43.39 -33.44
C GLY A 39 -66.85 42.64 -34.67
N ARG A 40 -66.79 41.31 -34.66
CA ARG A 40 -66.51 40.47 -35.83
C ARG A 40 -67.79 39.77 -36.27
N VAL A 41 -67.98 39.71 -37.59
CA VAL A 41 -69.08 38.95 -38.19
C VAL A 41 -68.82 37.46 -37.92
N ASN A 42 -69.64 36.82 -37.09
CA ASN A 42 -69.51 35.39 -36.79
C ASN A 42 -69.91 34.53 -38.00
N PRO A 43 -69.24 33.38 -38.23
CA PRO A 43 -69.62 32.48 -39.31
C PRO A 43 -71.02 31.92 -39.05
N VAL A 44 -71.92 32.05 -40.02
CA VAL A 44 -73.27 31.49 -39.92
C VAL A 44 -73.17 29.98 -40.10
N ASN A 45 -73.39 29.23 -39.03
CA ASN A 45 -73.26 27.78 -39.06
C ASN A 45 -74.60 27.14 -39.42
N VAL A 46 -74.73 26.72 -40.68
CA VAL A 46 -75.98 26.16 -41.23
C VAL A 46 -75.97 24.64 -41.11
N THR A 47 -76.70 24.08 -40.15
CA THR A 47 -76.90 22.63 -39.95
C THR A 47 -78.37 22.20 -40.09
N PRO A 48 -78.75 21.32 -41.04
CA PRO A 48 -77.91 20.74 -42.09
C PRO A 48 -77.51 21.79 -43.15
N PRO A 49 -76.39 21.60 -43.86
CA PRO A 49 -75.95 22.55 -44.90
C PRO A 49 -76.99 22.64 -46.02
N ILE A 50 -77.18 23.83 -46.58
CA ILE A 50 -78.09 24.03 -47.72
C ILE A 50 -77.52 23.27 -48.91
N GLN A 51 -78.25 22.25 -49.37
CA GLN A 51 -77.83 21.46 -50.52
C GLN A 51 -79.02 20.99 -51.35
N ALA A 52 -78.92 21.19 -52.65
CA ALA A 52 -79.79 20.58 -53.65
C ALA A 52 -79.09 19.35 -54.27
N VAL A 53 -79.86 18.30 -54.51
CA VAL A 53 -79.38 17.09 -55.18
C VAL A 53 -80.19 16.87 -56.44
N ASP A 54 -79.49 16.84 -57.58
CA ASP A 54 -80.02 16.32 -58.84
C ASP A 54 -80.09 14.78 -58.77
N GLN A 55 -81.30 14.22 -58.83
CA GLN A 55 -81.51 12.78 -58.66
C GLN A 55 -81.18 11.95 -59.90
N ASP A 56 -80.85 12.57 -61.04
CA ASP A 56 -80.49 11.86 -62.29
C ASP A 56 -78.97 11.62 -62.43
N ARG A 57 -78.22 11.78 -61.32
CA ARG A 57 -76.75 11.60 -61.20
C ARG A 57 -76.20 10.24 -61.70
N ASN A 58 -77.03 9.26 -62.00
CA ASN A 58 -76.61 7.93 -62.47
C ASN A 58 -76.78 7.69 -63.98
N ILE A 59 -77.30 8.67 -64.73
CA ILE A 59 -77.69 8.47 -66.15
C ILE A 59 -76.85 9.34 -67.11
N GLN A 60 -76.12 10.34 -66.61
CA GLN A 60 -75.21 11.19 -67.42
C GLN A 60 -73.76 11.21 -66.89
N PRO A 61 -72.75 11.17 -67.78
CA PRO A 61 -71.35 11.26 -67.38
C PRO A 61 -71.03 12.63 -66.73
N PRO A 62 -70.02 12.73 -65.85
CA PRO A 62 -69.79 13.92 -65.02
C PRO A 62 -69.54 15.23 -65.78
N SER A 63 -69.07 15.18 -67.03
CA SER A 63 -68.77 16.36 -67.85
C SER A 63 -70.01 17.11 -68.35
N ASP A 64 -71.15 16.42 -68.45
CA ASP A 64 -72.36 16.93 -69.11
C ASP A 64 -73.49 17.22 -68.10
N ARG A 65 -73.18 17.17 -66.79
CA ARG A 65 -74.13 17.44 -65.71
C ARG A 65 -74.27 18.95 -65.53
N PRO A 66 -75.49 19.50 -65.57
CA PRO A 66 -75.70 20.92 -65.29
C PRO A 66 -75.32 21.26 -63.85
N GLY A 67 -74.70 22.43 -63.66
CA GLY A 67 -74.48 23.01 -62.33
C GLY A 67 -75.79 23.42 -61.68
N ILE A 68 -75.80 23.48 -60.34
CA ILE A 68 -76.95 23.98 -59.58
C ILE A 68 -76.64 25.38 -59.08
N LEU A 69 -77.53 26.32 -59.37
CA LEU A 69 -77.48 27.70 -58.94
C LEU A 69 -78.47 27.94 -57.79
N TYR A 70 -78.00 28.61 -56.74
CA TYR A 70 -78.78 28.95 -55.56
C TYR A 70 -79.05 30.46 -55.50
N SER A 71 -80.24 30.83 -55.06
CA SER A 71 -80.62 32.23 -54.82
C SER A 71 -81.61 32.34 -53.66
N ILE A 72 -81.65 33.49 -53.00
CA ILE A 72 -82.70 33.80 -52.03
C ILE A 72 -83.87 34.40 -52.82
N LEU A 73 -85.04 33.74 -52.79
CA LEU A 73 -86.23 34.18 -53.50
C LEU A 73 -86.94 35.33 -52.77
N ILE A 74 -87.12 35.16 -51.46
CA ILE A 74 -87.76 36.14 -50.57
C ILE A 74 -87.29 35.90 -49.14
N GLY A 75 -87.22 36.97 -48.33
CA GLY A 75 -86.92 36.88 -46.90
C GLY A 75 -87.81 37.80 -46.07
N LYS A 76 -88.02 37.44 -44.80
CA LYS A 76 -88.71 38.24 -43.79
C LYS A 76 -87.74 38.53 -42.64
N PRO A 77 -87.55 39.80 -42.25
CA PRO A 77 -88.10 41.03 -42.82
C PRO A 77 -87.55 41.35 -44.23
N ALA A 78 -88.18 42.28 -44.96
CA ALA A 78 -87.74 42.67 -46.30
C ALA A 78 -86.29 43.21 -46.36
N SER A 79 -85.74 43.64 -45.22
CA SER A 79 -84.35 44.07 -45.04
C SER A 79 -83.33 42.92 -44.96
N TYR A 80 -83.74 41.65 -45.14
CA TYR A 80 -82.85 40.49 -45.06
C TYR A 80 -81.58 40.63 -45.93
N ALA A 81 -81.68 41.30 -47.08
CA ALA A 81 -80.57 41.52 -48.00
C ALA A 81 -79.44 42.40 -47.43
N GLU A 82 -79.69 43.15 -46.36
CA GLU A 82 -78.65 43.90 -45.62
C GLU A 82 -77.82 43.01 -44.70
N TYR A 83 -78.37 41.86 -44.28
CA TYR A 83 -77.77 40.99 -43.28
C TYR A 83 -77.23 39.70 -43.87
N PHE A 84 -77.83 39.18 -44.93
CA PHE A 84 -77.46 37.89 -45.51
C PHE A 84 -77.20 37.95 -47.01
N SER A 85 -76.15 37.24 -47.44
CA SER A 85 -75.87 36.93 -48.84
C SER A 85 -75.69 35.43 -49.01
N LEU A 86 -76.20 34.86 -50.10
CA LEU A 86 -76.06 33.43 -50.42
C LEU A 86 -75.13 33.25 -51.62
N ASN A 87 -74.13 32.40 -51.47
CA ASN A 87 -73.25 32.04 -52.57
C ASN A 87 -74.01 31.21 -53.62
N GLN A 88 -73.95 31.64 -54.88
CA GLN A 88 -74.74 31.08 -55.97
C GLN A 88 -74.36 29.64 -56.35
N THR A 89 -73.14 29.16 -56.05
CA THR A 89 -72.70 27.80 -56.42
C THR A 89 -72.52 26.88 -55.22
N THR A 90 -72.10 27.40 -54.07
CA THR A 90 -71.85 26.59 -52.85
C THR A 90 -73.03 26.55 -51.88
N ALA A 91 -74.01 27.44 -52.04
CA ALA A 91 -75.13 27.63 -51.10
C ALA A 91 -74.72 28.01 -49.66
N GLU A 92 -73.50 28.51 -49.47
CA GLU A 92 -73.07 29.06 -48.18
C GLU A 92 -73.76 30.39 -47.91
N LEU A 93 -74.38 30.52 -46.73
CA LEU A 93 -74.99 31.76 -46.25
C LEU A 93 -73.96 32.57 -45.48
N GLN A 94 -73.71 33.80 -45.93
CA GLN A 94 -72.78 34.74 -45.30
C GLN A 94 -73.54 35.83 -44.58
N LEU A 95 -73.15 36.12 -43.34
CA LEU A 95 -73.60 37.29 -42.61
C LEU A 95 -72.81 38.52 -43.09
N LEU A 96 -73.49 39.59 -43.42
CA LEU A 96 -72.88 40.85 -43.89
C LEU A 96 -72.75 41.87 -42.76
N LYS A 97 -73.66 41.84 -41.78
CA LYS A 97 -73.76 42.79 -40.68
C LYS A 97 -74.29 42.08 -39.42
N PRO A 98 -73.80 42.41 -38.20
CA PRO A 98 -74.34 41.85 -36.96
C PRO A 98 -75.83 42.18 -36.75
N ILE A 99 -76.57 41.25 -36.15
CA ILE A 99 -78.01 41.34 -35.89
C ILE A 99 -78.24 41.47 -34.39
N SER A 100 -78.96 42.51 -33.95
CA SER A 100 -79.38 42.63 -32.54
C SER A 100 -80.61 41.76 -32.26
N ARG A 101 -80.53 40.95 -31.20
CA ARG A 101 -81.64 40.10 -30.72
C ARG A 101 -82.87 40.92 -30.31
N GLU A 102 -82.65 42.13 -29.80
CA GLU A 102 -83.73 43.06 -29.44
C GLU A 102 -84.51 43.54 -30.67
N GLN A 103 -83.88 43.55 -31.84
CA GLN A 103 -84.47 44.03 -33.08
C GLN A 103 -85.14 42.89 -33.87
N TYR A 104 -84.50 41.71 -33.92
CA TYR A 104 -85.04 40.52 -34.56
C TYR A 104 -84.71 39.28 -33.72
N GLN A 105 -85.73 38.59 -33.22
CA GLN A 105 -85.57 37.31 -32.51
C GLN A 105 -85.41 36.13 -33.48
N HIS A 106 -86.03 36.23 -34.66
CA HIS A 106 -85.85 35.28 -35.76
C HIS A 106 -85.99 35.95 -37.14
N LEU A 107 -85.44 35.32 -38.17
CA LEU A 107 -85.51 35.72 -39.58
C LEU A 107 -85.80 34.50 -40.45
N ASP A 108 -86.65 34.65 -41.47
CA ASP A 108 -87.05 33.56 -42.38
C ASP A 108 -86.62 33.85 -43.82
N LEU A 109 -85.89 32.93 -44.46
CA LEU A 109 -85.48 33.05 -45.86
C LEU A 109 -86.05 31.88 -46.69
N VAL A 110 -86.48 32.16 -47.93
CA VAL A 110 -86.86 31.12 -48.89
C VAL A 110 -85.74 30.97 -49.92
N ILE A 111 -85.07 29.83 -49.88
CA ILE A 111 -83.97 29.48 -50.78
C ILE A 111 -84.52 28.79 -52.03
N LYS A 112 -84.10 29.24 -53.21
CA LYS A 112 -84.41 28.65 -54.52
C LYS A 112 -83.14 27.99 -55.09
N ALA A 113 -83.27 26.79 -55.63
CA ALA A 113 -82.23 26.10 -56.39
C ALA A 113 -82.72 25.74 -57.80
N GLU A 114 -81.90 25.98 -58.82
CA GLU A 114 -82.22 25.71 -60.24
C GLU A 114 -81.01 25.20 -61.02
N GLN A 115 -81.23 24.48 -62.12
CA GLN A 115 -80.14 24.03 -63.00
C GLN A 115 -79.67 25.16 -63.92
N ASP A 116 -78.36 25.28 -64.14
CA ASP A 116 -77.74 26.30 -65.00
C ASP A 116 -78.07 26.13 -66.49
N ASN A 117 -78.56 24.97 -66.91
CA ASN A 117 -79.04 24.70 -68.27
C ASN A 117 -80.47 25.16 -68.54
N GLY A 118 -81.12 25.85 -67.58
CA GLY A 118 -82.44 26.46 -67.76
C GLY A 118 -83.62 25.46 -67.70
N HIS A 119 -83.46 24.34 -66.97
CA HIS A 119 -84.54 23.36 -66.78
C HIS A 119 -85.76 23.97 -66.06
N PRO A 120 -87.01 23.68 -66.49
CA PRO A 120 -88.21 24.44 -66.09
C PRO A 120 -88.73 24.20 -64.66
N LEU A 121 -88.06 23.40 -63.83
CA LEU A 121 -88.54 23.05 -62.48
C LEU A 121 -87.51 23.40 -61.40
N PRO A 122 -87.63 24.57 -60.73
CA PRO A 122 -86.80 24.92 -59.57
C PRO A 122 -87.30 24.24 -58.29
N ALA A 123 -86.40 24.08 -57.31
CA ALA A 123 -86.72 23.60 -55.96
C ALA A 123 -86.63 24.75 -54.94
N PHE A 124 -87.46 24.69 -53.87
CA PHE A 124 -87.51 25.72 -52.83
C PHE A 124 -87.45 25.12 -51.42
N ALA A 125 -86.84 25.82 -50.47
CA ALA A 125 -86.85 25.48 -49.04
C ALA A 125 -86.87 26.72 -48.15
N ASN A 126 -87.45 26.57 -46.95
CA ASN A 126 -87.48 27.63 -45.94
C ASN A 126 -86.33 27.45 -44.95
N LEU A 127 -85.66 28.55 -44.65
CA LEU A 127 -84.55 28.65 -43.71
C LEU A 127 -84.99 29.54 -42.55
N HIS A 128 -85.12 28.95 -41.35
CA HIS A 128 -85.49 29.67 -40.12
C HIS A 128 -84.25 29.94 -39.28
N ILE A 129 -83.96 31.22 -39.00
CA ILE A 129 -82.78 31.68 -38.28
C ILE A 129 -83.24 32.30 -36.96
N GLU A 130 -82.82 31.77 -35.81
CA GLU A 130 -83.02 32.31 -34.46
C GLU A 130 -81.78 33.05 -33.94
N VAL A 131 -81.98 34.07 -33.10
CA VAL A 131 -80.92 34.86 -32.46
C VAL A 131 -80.87 34.54 -30.96
N LEU A 132 -79.75 34.01 -30.46
CA LEU A 132 -79.56 33.61 -29.05
C LEU A 132 -78.91 34.71 -28.20
N ASP A 133 -79.12 34.62 -26.88
CA ASP A 133 -78.54 35.55 -25.88
C ASP A 133 -77.08 35.20 -25.52
N GLU A 134 -76.35 36.13 -24.91
CA GLU A 134 -74.95 35.93 -24.49
C GLU A 134 -74.86 35.32 -23.07
N ASN A 135 -74.20 34.15 -22.92
CA ASN A 135 -73.94 33.50 -21.62
C ASN A 135 -72.84 34.25 -20.85
N ASN A 136 -73.22 35.18 -19.97
CA ASN A 136 -72.32 36.15 -19.35
C ASN A 136 -72.42 36.25 -17.81
N GLN A 137 -73.25 35.43 -17.16
CA GLN A 137 -73.31 35.30 -15.70
C GLN A 137 -72.88 33.90 -15.27
N ALA A 138 -72.10 33.80 -14.19
CA ALA A 138 -71.70 32.51 -13.64
C ALA A 138 -72.81 31.91 -12.75
N PRO A 139 -72.95 30.57 -12.68
CA PRO A 139 -73.87 29.93 -11.76
C PRO A 139 -73.51 30.20 -10.29
N TYR A 140 -74.47 30.09 -9.38
CA TYR A 140 -74.28 30.31 -7.94
C TYR A 140 -75.16 29.42 -7.06
N PHE A 141 -74.73 29.17 -5.83
CA PHE A 141 -75.52 28.46 -4.81
C PHE A 141 -76.28 29.46 -3.92
N GLN A 142 -77.45 29.05 -3.41
CA GLN A 142 -78.25 29.92 -2.54
C GLN A 142 -77.63 30.19 -1.15
N VAL A 143 -76.80 29.27 -0.66
CA VAL A 143 -76.13 29.38 0.64
C VAL A 143 -74.66 29.03 0.52
N ALA A 144 -73.83 29.66 1.35
CA ALA A 144 -72.38 29.47 1.35
C ALA A 144 -71.92 28.20 2.09
N THR A 145 -72.78 27.63 2.95
CA THR A 145 -72.46 26.44 3.75
C THR A 145 -73.68 25.55 3.95
N TYR A 146 -73.50 24.25 3.74
CA TYR A 146 -74.49 23.22 3.99
C TYR A 146 -74.04 22.32 5.14
N HIS A 147 -74.96 22.01 6.05
CA HIS A 147 -74.73 21.07 7.15
C HIS A 147 -75.67 19.88 7.02
N GLY A 148 -75.09 18.69 6.98
CA GLY A 148 -75.78 17.43 6.78
C GLY A 148 -75.50 16.41 7.89
N PHE A 149 -76.42 15.46 8.05
CA PHE A 149 -76.35 14.36 9.00
C PHE A 149 -76.69 13.03 8.30
N ILE A 150 -75.94 11.99 8.62
CA ILE A 150 -76.16 10.62 8.13
C ILE A 150 -75.81 9.67 9.28
N SER A 151 -76.54 8.57 9.46
CA SER A 151 -76.13 7.51 10.39
C SER A 151 -75.17 6.55 9.70
N GLU A 152 -74.18 6.03 10.40
CA GLU A 152 -73.28 5.01 9.84
C GLU A 152 -73.97 3.70 9.46
N SER A 153 -75.08 3.38 10.12
CA SER A 153 -75.95 2.26 9.77
C SER A 153 -76.81 2.51 8.52
N ALA A 154 -76.67 3.67 7.87
CA ALA A 154 -77.47 4.01 6.69
C ALA A 154 -77.11 3.15 5.48
N LEU A 155 -78.13 2.69 4.76
CA LEU A 155 -77.95 1.91 3.53
C LEU A 155 -77.43 2.78 2.39
N LEU A 156 -76.76 2.15 1.42
CA LEU A 156 -76.32 2.83 0.19
C LEU A 156 -77.52 3.41 -0.57
N GLY A 157 -77.35 4.63 -1.07
CA GLY A 157 -78.37 5.44 -1.71
C GLY A 157 -79.17 6.32 -0.76
N THR A 158 -78.94 6.24 0.56
CA THR A 158 -79.60 7.12 1.54
C THR A 158 -79.23 8.58 1.31
N THR A 159 -80.22 9.46 1.34
CA THR A 159 -80.02 10.90 1.20
C THR A 159 -79.57 11.51 2.52
N ILE A 160 -78.56 12.38 2.47
CA ILE A 160 -78.08 13.13 3.64
C ILE A 160 -79.20 14.00 4.20
N SER A 161 -79.40 13.98 5.51
CA SER A 161 -80.44 14.77 6.18
C SER A 161 -79.95 16.15 6.60
N SER A 162 -80.83 17.15 6.65
CA SER A 162 -80.53 18.47 7.20
C SER A 162 -80.66 18.54 8.73
N SER A 163 -81.12 17.46 9.39
CA SER A 163 -81.26 17.41 10.85
C SER A 163 -80.71 16.11 11.44
N ALA A 164 -80.22 16.19 12.68
CA ALA A 164 -79.70 15.02 13.41
C ALA A 164 -80.76 13.92 13.66
N ASN A 165 -82.05 14.28 13.59
CA ASN A 165 -83.14 13.30 13.72
C ASN A 165 -83.44 12.56 12.40
N LEU A 166 -82.66 12.79 11.34
CA LEU A 166 -82.74 12.12 10.04
C LEU A 166 -84.12 12.21 9.35
N SER A 167 -84.90 13.24 9.66
CA SER A 167 -86.31 13.36 9.23
C SER A 167 -86.51 14.09 7.90
N THR A 168 -85.58 14.97 7.52
CA THR A 168 -85.69 15.84 6.34
C THR A 168 -84.45 15.77 5.48
N PRO A 169 -84.54 15.58 4.14
CA PRO A 169 -83.36 15.57 3.28
C PRO A 169 -82.71 16.95 3.19
N LEU A 170 -81.38 16.98 3.03
CA LEU A 170 -80.59 18.18 2.79
C LEU A 170 -80.71 18.57 1.31
N THR A 171 -81.45 19.66 1.05
CA THR A 171 -81.65 20.19 -0.29
C THR A 171 -80.52 21.15 -0.67
N ILE A 172 -79.91 20.92 -1.83
CA ILE A 172 -78.88 21.78 -2.45
C ILE A 172 -79.50 22.45 -3.67
N ILE A 173 -79.38 23.78 -3.79
CA ILE A 173 -79.94 24.54 -4.91
C ILE A 173 -78.82 25.40 -5.52
N ALA A 174 -78.57 25.17 -6.81
CA ALA A 174 -77.67 25.96 -7.64
C ALA A 174 -78.47 26.56 -8.80
N LEU A 175 -78.36 27.87 -8.99
CA LEU A 175 -79.12 28.67 -9.96
C LEU A 175 -78.16 29.38 -10.91
N ASP A 176 -78.68 29.80 -12.05
CA ASP A 176 -77.97 30.61 -13.04
C ASP A 176 -78.87 31.77 -13.48
N ASN A 177 -78.32 33.00 -13.50
CA ASN A 177 -79.08 34.19 -13.88
C ASN A 177 -79.28 34.32 -15.39
N ASP A 178 -78.55 33.57 -16.22
CA ASP A 178 -78.73 33.53 -17.67
C ASP A 178 -79.98 32.71 -18.08
N ILE A 179 -80.61 32.00 -17.12
CA ILE A 179 -81.78 31.14 -17.32
C ILE A 179 -82.92 31.59 -16.39
N GLU A 180 -84.17 31.44 -16.83
CA GLU A 180 -85.35 31.74 -16.00
C GLU A 180 -85.37 30.88 -14.72
N GLU A 181 -85.60 31.50 -13.56
CA GLU A 181 -85.55 30.92 -12.20
C GLU A 181 -86.43 29.66 -11.99
N THR A 182 -87.42 29.43 -12.87
CA THR A 182 -88.35 28.28 -12.78
C THR A 182 -87.92 27.07 -13.61
N LYS A 183 -86.85 27.20 -14.41
CA LYS A 183 -86.29 26.13 -15.24
C LYS A 183 -85.02 25.61 -14.60
N ASP A 184 -84.81 24.28 -14.68
CA ASP A 184 -83.55 23.68 -14.24
C ASP A 184 -82.41 24.26 -15.09
N PRO A 185 -81.42 24.94 -14.49
CA PRO A 185 -80.32 25.53 -15.24
C PRO A 185 -79.37 24.46 -15.80
N MET A 186 -79.63 23.16 -15.55
CA MET A 186 -78.83 22.03 -16.01
C MET A 186 -77.35 22.12 -15.60
N VAL A 187 -77.06 22.86 -14.53
CA VAL A 187 -75.70 23.02 -14.01
C VAL A 187 -75.17 21.69 -13.47
N ARG A 188 -73.90 21.43 -13.79
CA ARG A 188 -73.18 20.29 -13.28
C ARG A 188 -72.54 20.66 -11.94
N ILE A 189 -72.96 20.00 -10.87
CA ILE A 189 -72.35 20.15 -9.55
C ILE A 189 -71.23 19.12 -9.41
N SER A 190 -70.03 19.60 -9.13
CA SER A 190 -68.86 18.79 -8.79
C SER A 190 -68.48 18.97 -7.32
N LEU A 191 -68.00 17.89 -6.73
CA LEU A 191 -67.38 17.88 -5.40
C LEU A 191 -65.86 17.91 -5.58
N ASP A 192 -65.16 18.72 -4.80
CA ASP A 192 -63.70 18.75 -4.78
C ASP A 192 -63.09 17.47 -4.16
N ASN A 193 -63.80 16.87 -3.20
CA ASN A 193 -63.38 15.68 -2.46
C ASN A 193 -64.57 14.78 -2.08
N TYR A 194 -64.29 13.51 -1.73
CA TYR A 194 -65.27 12.48 -1.35
C TYR A 194 -66.32 12.11 -2.41
N ASN A 195 -66.03 12.35 -3.69
CA ASN A 195 -66.88 11.93 -4.83
C ASN A 195 -67.04 10.40 -4.98
N SER A 196 -66.26 9.61 -4.23
CA SER A 196 -66.38 8.15 -4.14
C SER A 196 -67.33 7.69 -3.01
N ILE A 197 -67.64 8.58 -2.06
CA ILE A 197 -68.49 8.32 -0.90
C ILE A 197 -69.84 9.02 -1.06
N PHE A 198 -69.87 10.24 -1.60
CA PHE A 198 -71.08 11.00 -1.82
C PHE A 198 -71.28 11.31 -3.30
N ALA A 199 -72.53 11.25 -3.76
CA ALA A 199 -72.94 11.72 -5.07
C ALA A 199 -74.02 12.78 -4.96
N VAL A 200 -74.01 13.74 -5.88
CA VAL A 200 -75.11 14.69 -6.05
C VAL A 200 -76.02 14.18 -7.16
N THR A 201 -77.34 14.26 -6.96
CA THR A 201 -78.31 13.92 -8.02
C THR A 201 -78.08 14.76 -9.29
N PRO A 202 -78.15 14.20 -10.51
CA PRO A 202 -77.68 14.90 -11.72
C PRO A 202 -78.66 15.92 -12.33
N SER A 203 -79.96 15.88 -11.99
CA SER A 203 -81.02 16.67 -12.64
C SER A 203 -82.16 17.06 -11.68
N GLY A 204 -82.85 18.20 -11.91
CA GLY A 204 -83.82 18.86 -11.02
C GLY A 204 -83.40 20.29 -10.56
N ILE A 205 -84.25 21.05 -9.88
CA ILE A 205 -83.81 22.31 -9.24
C ILE A 205 -83.25 22.05 -7.83
N ALA A 206 -83.94 21.16 -7.10
CA ALA A 206 -83.46 20.62 -5.83
C ALA A 206 -82.52 19.43 -6.10
N ARG A 207 -81.29 19.54 -5.63
CA ARG A 207 -80.25 18.51 -5.68
C ARG A 207 -80.11 17.88 -4.29
N TYR A 208 -79.75 16.60 -4.24
CA TYR A 208 -79.56 15.88 -2.99
C TYR A 208 -78.22 15.16 -2.99
N LEU A 209 -77.55 15.14 -1.83
CA LEU A 209 -76.39 14.28 -1.60
C LEU A 209 -76.86 12.88 -1.21
N THR A 210 -76.37 11.85 -1.88
CA THR A 210 -76.65 10.45 -1.60
C THR A 210 -75.38 9.69 -1.25
N LEU A 211 -75.52 8.70 -0.37
CA LEU A 211 -74.44 7.85 0.10
C LEU A 211 -74.11 6.76 -0.94
N LEU A 212 -72.88 6.71 -1.44
CA LEU A 212 -72.40 5.69 -2.39
C LEU A 212 -71.64 4.54 -1.73
N ARG A 213 -71.00 4.81 -0.58
CA ARG A 213 -70.24 3.85 0.21
C ARG A 213 -70.64 3.94 1.68
N PRO A 214 -70.56 2.85 2.45
CA PRO A 214 -70.82 2.92 3.88
C PRO A 214 -69.84 3.91 4.51
N VAL A 215 -70.32 4.65 5.49
CA VAL A 215 -69.52 5.50 6.37
C VAL A 215 -69.46 4.83 7.72
N ASP A 216 -68.35 5.03 8.42
CA ASP A 216 -68.02 4.41 9.70
C ASP A 216 -67.63 5.58 10.63
N HIS A 217 -68.36 5.76 11.72
CA HIS A 217 -68.18 6.85 12.66
C HIS A 217 -66.84 6.71 13.41
N GLU A 218 -66.45 5.49 13.78
CA GLU A 218 -65.20 5.18 14.46
C GLU A 218 -63.99 5.43 13.56
N GLU A 219 -64.14 5.23 12.25
CA GLU A 219 -63.10 5.58 11.27
C GLU A 219 -63.07 7.09 10.99
N GLN A 220 -64.23 7.71 10.72
CA GLN A 220 -64.31 9.13 10.39
C GLN A 220 -65.67 9.76 10.78
N PRO A 221 -65.74 10.56 11.85
CA PRO A 221 -67.00 11.08 12.38
C PRO A 221 -67.59 12.25 11.57
N SER A 222 -66.82 12.86 10.67
CA SER A 222 -67.32 13.96 9.83
C SER A 222 -66.56 14.12 8.51
N TYR A 223 -67.25 14.67 7.50
CA TYR A 223 -66.71 14.97 6.18
C TYR A 223 -66.92 16.43 5.85
N ALA A 224 -65.84 17.15 5.53
CA ALA A 224 -65.87 18.53 5.07
C ALA A 224 -65.29 18.62 3.66
N PHE A 225 -66.05 19.18 2.73
CA PHE A 225 -65.63 19.34 1.32
C PHE A 225 -66.33 20.54 0.69
N THR A 226 -65.90 20.94 -0.50
CA THR A 226 -66.52 22.02 -1.26
C THR A 226 -67.23 21.52 -2.52
N MET A 227 -68.29 22.25 -2.90
CA MET A 227 -69.03 22.01 -4.13
C MET A 227 -68.91 23.23 -5.04
N THR A 228 -68.76 22.96 -6.34
CA THR A 228 -68.77 23.97 -7.41
C THR A 228 -69.84 23.59 -8.44
N ALA A 229 -70.58 24.58 -8.93
CA ALA A 229 -71.52 24.43 -10.04
C ALA A 229 -70.91 25.00 -11.32
N SER A 230 -71.07 24.30 -12.45
CA SER A 230 -70.62 24.74 -13.77
C SER A 230 -71.74 24.62 -14.79
N ASP A 231 -71.89 25.64 -15.63
CA ASP A 231 -72.79 25.68 -16.80
C ASP A 231 -72.07 25.18 -18.08
N GLY A 232 -70.77 24.83 -17.99
CA GLY A 232 -69.90 24.43 -19.10
C GLY A 232 -69.02 25.54 -19.68
N VAL A 233 -69.23 26.80 -19.29
CA VAL A 233 -68.45 27.97 -19.72
C VAL A 233 -67.83 28.71 -18.52
N GLN A 234 -68.58 28.85 -17.44
CA GLN A 234 -68.21 29.54 -16.20
C GLN A 234 -68.45 28.61 -14.99
N GLU A 235 -67.82 28.94 -13.86
CA GLU A 235 -67.95 28.19 -12.60
C GLU A 235 -68.36 29.11 -11.45
N SER A 236 -69.15 28.59 -10.53
CA SER A 236 -69.57 29.28 -9.30
C SER A 236 -68.41 29.42 -8.30
N SER A 237 -68.52 30.36 -7.36
CA SER A 237 -67.68 30.34 -6.15
C SER A 237 -67.90 29.03 -5.35
N PRO A 238 -66.84 28.35 -4.86
CA PRO A 238 -66.99 27.12 -4.08
C PRO A 238 -67.78 27.35 -2.78
N VAL A 239 -68.66 26.41 -2.42
CA VAL A 239 -69.42 26.41 -1.16
C VAL A 239 -69.05 25.21 -0.30
N THR A 240 -69.10 25.38 1.03
CA THR A 240 -68.68 24.32 1.97
C THR A 240 -69.82 23.39 2.33
N VAL A 241 -69.55 22.09 2.44
CA VAL A 241 -70.47 21.06 2.92
C VAL A 241 -69.83 20.33 4.09
N ASN A 242 -70.52 20.32 5.22
CA ASN A 242 -70.11 19.61 6.42
C ASN A 242 -71.13 18.51 6.72
N ILE A 243 -70.73 17.25 6.63
CA ILE A 243 -71.54 16.08 6.94
C ILE A 243 -71.06 15.50 8.27
N THR A 244 -71.98 15.34 9.22
CA THR A 244 -71.74 14.66 10.50
C THR A 244 -72.28 13.24 10.43
N VAL A 245 -71.44 12.26 10.77
CA VAL A 245 -71.84 10.86 10.90
C VAL A 245 -72.37 10.64 12.32
N ILE A 246 -73.59 10.11 12.45
CA ILE A 246 -74.22 9.79 13.73
C ILE A 246 -73.84 8.35 14.12
N ASP A 247 -73.18 8.24 15.27
CA ASP A 247 -72.83 7.01 15.97
C ASP A 247 -74.05 6.09 16.18
N ALA A 248 -73.84 4.81 15.91
CA ALA A 248 -74.76 3.72 16.14
C ALA A 248 -74.06 2.71 17.06
N ASN A 249 -74.81 2.09 17.98
CA ASN A 249 -74.24 1.07 18.86
C ASN A 249 -74.01 -0.24 18.09
N ASP A 250 -72.89 -0.30 17.36
CA ASP A 250 -72.50 -1.44 16.55
C ASP A 250 -71.22 -2.13 17.01
N ASN A 251 -70.41 -1.48 17.85
CA ASN A 251 -69.32 -2.10 18.58
C ASN A 251 -69.81 -2.72 19.90
N THR A 252 -69.09 -3.74 20.37
CA THR A 252 -69.44 -4.44 21.62
C THR A 252 -68.31 -4.23 22.61
N PRO A 253 -68.59 -3.99 23.92
CA PRO A 253 -67.53 -3.82 24.90
C PRO A 253 -66.68 -5.08 24.91
N THR A 254 -65.41 -4.99 24.55
CA THR A 254 -64.56 -6.16 24.33
C THR A 254 -63.39 -6.17 25.30
N PHE A 255 -63.25 -7.27 26.02
CA PHE A 255 -62.04 -7.53 26.81
C PHE A 255 -60.89 -7.93 25.87
N PRO A 256 -59.68 -7.39 26.06
CA PRO A 256 -58.50 -7.80 25.30
C PRO A 256 -58.21 -9.31 25.38
N ASN A 257 -58.50 -9.93 26.53
CA ASN A 257 -58.25 -11.35 26.77
C ASN A 257 -59.55 -12.11 27.10
N VAL A 258 -59.67 -13.31 26.52
CA VAL A 258 -60.76 -14.27 26.81
C VAL A 258 -60.73 -14.80 28.25
N SER A 259 -59.55 -14.80 28.87
CA SER A 259 -59.38 -15.11 30.29
C SER A 259 -58.15 -14.41 30.86
N TYR A 260 -58.17 -14.17 32.17
CA TYR A 260 -57.07 -13.60 32.93
C TYR A 260 -56.68 -14.55 34.06
N ASN A 261 -55.39 -14.81 34.23
CA ASN A 261 -54.89 -15.58 35.36
C ASN A 261 -54.18 -14.62 36.31
N VAL A 262 -54.57 -14.62 37.58
CA VAL A 262 -53.98 -13.76 38.60
C VAL A 262 -53.72 -14.55 39.86
N ASN A 263 -52.55 -14.32 40.45
CA ASN A 263 -52.18 -14.92 41.72
C ASN A 263 -52.46 -13.91 42.82
N VAL A 264 -53.14 -14.36 43.87
CA VAL A 264 -53.52 -13.54 45.02
C VAL A 264 -52.90 -14.16 46.25
N TYR A 265 -52.40 -13.33 47.15
CA TYR A 265 -51.60 -13.79 48.27
C TYR A 265 -52.39 -13.76 49.58
N THR A 266 -52.12 -14.70 50.49
CA THR A 266 -52.87 -14.81 51.76
C THR A 266 -52.72 -13.61 52.69
N ASP A 267 -51.73 -12.74 52.46
CA ASP A 267 -51.47 -11.51 53.21
C ASP A 267 -52.14 -10.26 52.60
N MET A 268 -52.87 -10.39 51.50
CA MET A 268 -53.62 -9.27 50.91
C MET A 268 -54.79 -8.86 51.82
N HIS A 269 -54.85 -7.57 52.14
CA HIS A 269 -55.88 -6.95 52.97
C HIS A 269 -57.14 -6.58 52.17
N PRO A 270 -58.32 -6.49 52.84
CA PRO A 270 -59.53 -5.89 52.29
C PRO A 270 -59.30 -4.59 51.51
N GLY A 271 -59.87 -4.51 50.31
CA GLY A 271 -59.74 -3.33 49.45
C GLY A 271 -58.43 -3.25 48.65
N ASN A 272 -57.50 -4.21 48.79
CA ASN A 272 -56.39 -4.34 47.86
C ASN A 272 -56.89 -4.74 46.46
N THR A 273 -56.26 -4.14 45.43
CA THR A 273 -56.54 -4.47 44.03
C THR A 273 -55.99 -5.84 43.72
N ILE A 274 -56.79 -6.71 43.12
CA ILE A 274 -56.32 -7.97 42.55
C ILE A 274 -56.00 -7.78 41.07
N LEU A 275 -56.98 -7.29 40.33
CA LEU A 275 -56.91 -7.11 38.90
C LEU A 275 -57.83 -5.96 38.53
N GLN A 276 -57.41 -5.11 37.61
CA GLN A 276 -58.29 -4.12 37.00
C GLN A 276 -58.59 -4.57 35.58
N LEU A 277 -59.86 -4.91 35.33
CA LEU A 277 -60.32 -5.25 34.00
C LEU A 277 -60.62 -3.96 33.22
N SER A 278 -60.26 -3.98 31.95
CA SER A 278 -60.61 -2.93 31.01
C SER A 278 -61.16 -3.60 29.76
N ALA A 279 -62.45 -3.46 29.53
CA ALA A 279 -63.07 -3.68 28.24
C ALA A 279 -63.20 -2.34 27.53
N VAL A 280 -63.00 -2.37 26.22
CA VAL A 280 -63.07 -1.19 25.36
C VAL A 280 -64.28 -1.35 24.46
N ASP A 281 -65.09 -0.31 24.40
CA ASP A 281 -66.14 -0.14 23.42
C ASP A 281 -65.80 1.11 22.59
N ALA A 282 -65.93 1.00 21.28
CA ALA A 282 -65.46 2.02 20.34
C ALA A 282 -66.53 3.09 20.05
N ASP A 283 -67.80 2.79 20.31
CA ASP A 283 -68.92 3.70 20.10
C ASP A 283 -68.79 4.99 20.96
N GLU A 284 -69.44 6.08 20.56
CA GLU A 284 -69.40 7.34 21.29
C GLU A 284 -70.40 7.40 22.48
N GLY A 285 -70.04 8.13 23.53
CA GLY A 285 -70.96 8.51 24.61
C GLY A 285 -71.48 7.31 25.42
N PRO A 286 -72.80 7.19 25.69
CA PRO A 286 -73.35 6.08 26.47
C PRO A 286 -73.21 4.72 25.78
N ASN A 287 -73.06 4.69 24.45
CA ASN A 287 -72.80 3.46 23.69
C ASN A 287 -71.37 2.97 23.93
N GLY A 288 -70.40 3.86 24.07
CA GLY A 288 -69.03 3.49 24.47
C GLY A 288 -68.80 3.31 25.97
N LEU A 289 -69.73 3.75 26.82
CA LEU A 289 -69.51 3.80 28.27
C LEU A 289 -69.71 2.42 28.93
N VAL A 290 -68.60 1.73 29.16
CA VAL A 290 -68.58 0.37 29.72
C VAL A 290 -68.84 0.34 31.22
N SER A 291 -69.67 -0.61 31.64
CA SER A 291 -69.95 -0.98 33.03
C SER A 291 -69.62 -2.44 33.32
N TYR A 292 -69.05 -2.73 34.49
CA TYR A 292 -68.58 -4.07 34.86
C TYR A 292 -69.43 -4.74 35.94
N LYS A 293 -69.59 -6.06 35.86
CA LYS A 293 -70.28 -6.85 36.88
C LYS A 293 -69.76 -8.29 36.94
N ILE A 294 -69.50 -8.81 38.14
CA ILE A 294 -69.25 -10.24 38.34
C ILE A 294 -70.59 -10.98 38.27
N LEU A 295 -70.67 -11.99 37.40
CA LEU A 295 -71.86 -12.82 37.22
C LEU A 295 -71.82 -14.09 38.07
N ALA A 296 -70.64 -14.70 38.23
CA ALA A 296 -70.45 -15.96 38.95
C ALA A 296 -69.00 -16.17 39.39
N GLY A 297 -68.78 -17.13 40.31
CA GLY A 297 -67.46 -17.66 40.65
C GLY A 297 -66.74 -16.97 41.81
N ASP A 298 -67.27 -15.87 42.33
CA ASP A 298 -66.69 -15.07 43.41
C ASP A 298 -66.82 -15.69 44.80
N GLN A 299 -67.81 -16.56 45.00
CA GLN A 299 -68.09 -17.22 46.29
C GLN A 299 -68.18 -16.24 47.48
N GLY A 300 -68.51 -14.96 47.24
CA GLY A 300 -68.55 -13.91 48.24
C GLY A 300 -67.17 -13.38 48.68
N HIS A 301 -66.08 -13.70 47.96
CA HIS A 301 -64.72 -13.30 48.33
C HIS A 301 -64.21 -12.08 47.56
N PHE A 302 -64.85 -11.74 46.44
CA PHE A 302 -64.38 -10.68 45.53
C PHE A 302 -65.51 -9.74 45.15
N THR A 303 -65.18 -8.47 44.94
CA THR A 303 -66.09 -7.46 44.40
C THR A 303 -65.43 -6.69 43.28
N ILE A 304 -66.21 -6.24 42.30
CA ILE A 304 -65.76 -5.41 41.19
C ILE A 304 -66.41 -4.04 41.26
N ASN A 305 -65.62 -2.99 41.03
CA ASN A 305 -66.15 -1.65 40.83
C ASN A 305 -66.70 -1.52 39.39
N ASP A 306 -67.93 -1.06 39.28
CA ASP A 306 -68.73 -1.00 38.05
C ASP A 306 -68.21 0.01 37.03
N TYR A 307 -67.49 1.06 37.45
CA TYR A 307 -66.90 2.07 36.55
C TYR A 307 -65.42 1.83 36.24
N THR A 308 -64.64 1.38 37.22
CA THR A 308 -63.18 1.22 37.07
C THR A 308 -62.75 -0.19 36.65
N GLY A 309 -63.66 -1.18 36.72
CA GLY A 309 -63.34 -2.58 36.45
C GLY A 309 -62.41 -3.22 37.48
N ARG A 310 -62.16 -2.54 38.61
CA ARG A 310 -61.23 -2.95 39.66
C ARG A 310 -61.83 -4.07 40.52
N ILE A 311 -61.25 -5.25 40.45
CA ILE A 311 -61.55 -6.39 41.32
C ILE A 311 -60.74 -6.28 42.60
N THR A 312 -61.40 -6.39 43.75
CA THR A 312 -60.78 -6.30 45.09
C THR A 312 -61.28 -7.43 45.99
N VAL A 313 -60.50 -7.74 47.03
CA VAL A 313 -60.92 -8.67 48.10
C VAL A 313 -62.03 -8.01 48.91
N LEU A 314 -63.14 -8.74 49.13
CA LEU A 314 -64.26 -8.25 49.91
C LEU A 314 -63.86 -8.04 51.39
N PRO A 315 -64.26 -6.93 52.03
CA PRO A 315 -63.97 -6.70 53.44
C PRO A 315 -64.48 -7.81 54.37
N GLY A 316 -63.62 -8.26 55.28
CA GLY A 316 -63.93 -9.31 56.27
C GLY A 316 -63.69 -10.75 55.80
N VAL A 317 -63.14 -10.95 54.59
CA VAL A 317 -62.82 -12.27 54.04
C VAL A 317 -61.33 -12.57 54.17
N ASN A 318 -61.00 -13.78 54.62
CA ASN A 318 -59.62 -14.30 54.64
C ASN A 318 -59.43 -15.31 53.50
N LEU A 319 -58.36 -15.15 52.74
CA LEU A 319 -58.03 -16.05 51.64
C LEU A 319 -57.27 -17.28 52.14
N THR A 320 -57.69 -18.47 51.73
CA THR A 320 -57.04 -19.75 52.08
C THR A 320 -56.11 -20.23 50.97
N MET A 321 -54.85 -20.52 51.30
CA MET A 321 -53.84 -21.08 50.39
C MET A 321 -54.33 -22.35 49.68
N GLY A 322 -54.02 -22.48 48.40
CA GLY A 322 -54.36 -23.65 47.57
C GLY A 322 -55.79 -23.69 47.05
N ARG A 323 -56.62 -22.67 47.33
CA ARG A 323 -57.92 -22.48 46.65
C ARG A 323 -57.74 -21.71 45.35
N SER A 324 -58.54 -22.07 44.35
CA SER A 324 -58.68 -21.33 43.11
C SER A 324 -60.12 -20.88 42.87
N TYR A 325 -60.28 -19.73 42.21
CA TYR A 325 -61.57 -19.17 41.82
C TYR A 325 -61.58 -18.92 40.31
N ALA A 326 -62.75 -18.99 39.69
CA ALA A 326 -62.93 -18.68 38.28
C ALA A 326 -64.08 -17.69 38.15
N LEU A 327 -63.78 -16.39 38.18
CA LEU A 327 -64.78 -15.33 38.14
C LEU A 327 -65.26 -15.12 36.71
N THR A 328 -66.55 -15.24 36.45
CA THR A 328 -67.14 -14.81 35.17
C THR A 328 -67.53 -13.35 35.30
N VAL A 329 -66.86 -12.46 34.56
CA VAL A 329 -67.11 -11.01 34.59
C VAL A 329 -67.72 -10.56 33.28
N ARG A 330 -68.76 -9.72 33.35
CA ARG A 330 -69.41 -9.07 32.21
C ARG A 330 -69.01 -7.61 32.11
N ALA A 331 -68.69 -7.17 30.90
CA ALA A 331 -68.65 -5.77 30.50
C ALA A 331 -69.87 -5.49 29.62
N SER A 332 -70.58 -4.39 29.88
CA SER A 332 -71.78 -3.99 29.14
C SER A 332 -71.73 -2.50 28.88
N ASP A 333 -72.10 -2.07 27.67
CA ASP A 333 -72.30 -0.66 27.40
C ASP A 333 -73.51 -0.11 28.18
N ASN A 334 -73.67 1.21 28.11
CA ASN A 334 -74.81 1.94 28.67
C ASN A 334 -75.81 2.40 27.61
N GLY A 335 -75.79 1.79 26.42
CA GLY A 335 -76.76 2.03 25.35
C GLY A 335 -78.20 1.67 25.76
N PRO A 336 -79.19 2.06 24.93
CA PRO A 336 -80.60 1.73 25.14
C PRO A 336 -80.80 0.23 25.31
N ALA A 337 -81.71 -0.20 26.20
CA ALA A 337 -81.85 -1.62 26.56
C ALA A 337 -82.10 -2.58 25.38
N SER A 338 -82.70 -2.10 24.29
CA SER A 338 -82.94 -2.87 23.05
C SER A 338 -81.71 -3.06 22.17
N GLN A 339 -80.68 -2.23 22.35
CA GLN A 339 -79.46 -2.20 21.54
C GLN A 339 -78.20 -2.48 22.37
N ARG A 340 -78.31 -2.51 23.70
CA ARG A 340 -77.21 -2.76 24.63
C ARG A 340 -76.47 -4.06 24.33
N ARG A 341 -75.16 -3.95 24.17
CA ARG A 341 -74.23 -5.04 23.90
C ARG A 341 -73.37 -5.32 25.13
N SER A 342 -72.92 -6.57 25.23
CA SER A 342 -72.10 -7.01 26.35
C SER A 342 -71.22 -8.19 25.97
N SER A 343 -70.07 -8.30 26.63
CA SER A 343 -69.18 -9.45 26.55
C SER A 343 -68.85 -10.00 27.93
N ILE A 344 -68.29 -11.21 27.97
CA ILE A 344 -67.86 -11.87 29.19
C ILE A 344 -66.41 -12.33 29.09
N THR A 345 -65.70 -12.35 30.22
CA THR A 345 -64.36 -12.92 30.35
C THR A 345 -64.27 -13.73 31.65
N THR A 346 -63.31 -14.65 31.73
CA THR A 346 -63.09 -15.46 32.94
C THR A 346 -61.79 -15.08 33.63
N VAL A 347 -61.84 -14.73 34.91
CA VAL A 347 -60.64 -14.46 35.74
C VAL A 347 -60.36 -15.66 36.63
N TYR A 348 -59.31 -16.40 36.33
CA TYR A 348 -58.77 -17.46 37.16
C TYR A 348 -57.89 -16.85 38.25
N ILE A 349 -58.26 -17.06 39.51
CA ILE A 349 -57.53 -16.59 40.68
C ILE A 349 -56.94 -17.80 41.40
N GLU A 350 -55.63 -17.82 41.63
CA GLU A 350 -54.98 -18.82 42.47
C GLU A 350 -54.48 -18.18 43.77
N VAL A 351 -54.82 -18.78 44.92
CA VAL A 351 -54.38 -18.26 46.23
C VAL A 351 -53.05 -18.91 46.64
N LEU A 352 -52.01 -18.09 46.65
CA LEU A 352 -50.64 -18.43 47.01
C LEU A 352 -50.27 -17.90 48.41
N PRO A 353 -49.25 -18.46 49.08
CA PRO A 353 -48.70 -17.91 50.33
C PRO A 353 -48.08 -16.50 50.11
N PRO A 354 -47.83 -15.70 51.17
CA PRO A 354 -47.47 -14.29 51.10
C PRO A 354 -46.38 -13.93 50.08
N ASN A 355 -46.56 -12.85 49.30
CA ASN A 355 -45.63 -12.41 48.27
C ASN A 355 -44.58 -11.43 48.77
N ASN A 356 -43.52 -11.94 49.39
CA ASN A 356 -42.28 -11.20 49.60
C ASN A 356 -41.09 -12.15 49.82
N GLN A 357 -40.69 -12.91 48.80
CA GLN A 357 -39.67 -13.96 48.98
C GLN A 357 -38.69 -14.16 47.82
N SER A 358 -38.59 -13.24 46.85
CA SER A 358 -37.60 -13.38 45.77
C SER A 358 -36.57 -12.24 45.87
N PRO A 359 -35.33 -12.49 46.32
CA PRO A 359 -34.26 -11.52 46.10
C PRO A 359 -34.05 -11.30 44.58
N PRO A 360 -33.56 -10.12 44.15
CA PRO A 360 -33.25 -9.86 42.76
C PRO A 360 -32.32 -10.95 42.25
N ARG A 361 -32.50 -11.49 41.05
CA ARG A 361 -31.73 -12.65 40.58
C ARG A 361 -30.91 -12.32 39.35
N PHE A 362 -29.60 -12.56 39.43
CA PHE A 362 -28.77 -12.53 38.25
C PHE A 362 -29.11 -13.71 37.32
N PRO A 363 -29.22 -13.50 35.99
CA PRO A 363 -29.46 -14.58 35.04
C PRO A 363 -28.28 -15.57 34.99
N GLN A 364 -27.08 -15.14 35.38
CA GLN A 364 -25.89 -15.97 35.54
C GLN A 364 -25.27 -15.75 36.91
N LEU A 365 -24.79 -16.82 37.57
CA LEU A 365 -24.09 -16.71 38.86
C LEU A 365 -22.60 -16.37 38.69
N ILE A 366 -22.05 -16.63 37.51
CA ILE A 366 -20.66 -16.41 37.15
C ILE A 366 -20.63 -15.73 35.78
N TYR A 367 -19.98 -14.58 35.70
CA TYR A 367 -19.65 -13.89 34.46
C TYR A 367 -18.14 -13.96 34.28
N SER A 368 -17.68 -14.36 33.10
CA SER A 368 -16.25 -14.35 32.78
C SER A 368 -16.03 -13.43 31.60
N LEU A 369 -15.10 -12.47 31.74
CA LEU A 369 -14.69 -11.60 30.65
C LEU A 369 -13.18 -11.45 30.60
N GLU A 370 -12.69 -11.27 29.38
CA GLU A 370 -11.30 -10.96 29.08
C GLU A 370 -11.17 -9.46 28.79
N VAL A 371 -10.30 -8.77 29.53
CA VAL A 371 -10.10 -7.34 29.40
C VAL A 371 -8.62 -7.08 29.15
N SER A 372 -8.32 -6.42 28.04
CA SER A 372 -6.97 -5.95 27.76
C SER A 372 -6.53 -4.91 28.78
N GLU A 373 -5.29 -4.99 29.27
CA GLU A 373 -4.77 -3.98 30.17
C GLU A 373 -4.67 -2.59 29.54
N ALA A 374 -4.54 -2.53 28.21
CA ALA A 374 -4.62 -1.30 27.42
C ALA A 374 -6.05 -0.73 27.29
N MET A 375 -7.04 -1.34 27.94
CA MET A 375 -8.41 -0.84 27.95
C MET A 375 -8.48 0.56 28.55
N ARG A 376 -9.17 1.47 27.86
CA ARG A 376 -9.27 2.87 28.30
C ARG A 376 -10.09 2.99 29.57
N THR A 377 -9.64 3.84 30.49
CA THR A 377 -10.44 4.26 31.66
C THR A 377 -11.76 4.87 31.21
N GLY A 378 -12.85 4.51 31.88
CA GLY A 378 -14.23 4.85 31.53
C GLY A 378 -14.90 3.87 30.56
N ALA A 379 -14.19 2.85 30.08
CA ALA A 379 -14.79 1.82 29.23
C ALA A 379 -15.83 0.99 29.99
N THR A 380 -16.95 0.71 29.33
CA THR A 380 -17.97 -0.22 29.84
C THR A 380 -17.53 -1.66 29.52
N LEU A 381 -17.33 -2.46 30.56
CA LEU A 381 -16.82 -3.84 30.46
C LEU A 381 -17.95 -4.86 30.37
N LEU A 382 -18.99 -4.70 31.20
CA LEU A 382 -20.10 -5.64 31.30
C LEU A 382 -21.37 -4.93 31.74
N ASN A 383 -22.52 -5.35 31.22
CA ASN A 383 -23.82 -4.94 31.74
C ASN A 383 -24.37 -6.05 32.65
N ILE A 384 -24.15 -5.94 33.96
CA ILE A 384 -24.57 -6.95 34.94
C ILE A 384 -25.97 -6.59 35.49
N GLN A 385 -27.00 -7.13 34.85
CA GLN A 385 -28.39 -6.88 35.23
C GLN A 385 -28.95 -8.07 35.99
N ALA A 386 -29.42 -7.81 37.20
CA ALA A 386 -30.30 -8.71 37.92
C ALA A 386 -31.75 -8.39 37.53
N THR A 387 -32.59 -9.41 37.54
CA THR A 387 -34.04 -9.24 37.39
C THR A 387 -34.71 -9.56 38.69
N ASP A 388 -35.49 -8.62 39.17
CA ASP A 388 -36.40 -8.83 40.27
C ASP A 388 -37.76 -9.26 39.71
N ARG A 389 -38.38 -10.25 40.35
CA ARG A 389 -39.65 -10.80 39.87
C ARG A 389 -40.78 -9.78 40.00
N GLU A 390 -40.73 -8.96 41.03
CA GLU A 390 -41.71 -7.92 41.35
C GLU A 390 -41.38 -6.58 40.65
N ARG A 391 -40.21 -6.51 39.98
CA ARG A 391 -39.66 -5.31 39.32
C ARG A 391 -39.36 -4.19 40.32
N ASP A 392 -38.97 -4.56 41.53
CA ASP A 392 -38.47 -3.61 42.53
C ASP A 392 -37.21 -2.88 42.01
N LEU A 393 -36.93 -1.68 42.53
CA LEU A 393 -35.75 -0.91 42.12
C LEU A 393 -34.48 -1.59 42.63
N ILE A 394 -33.66 -2.09 41.70
CA ILE A 394 -32.44 -2.82 42.02
C ILE A 394 -31.26 -1.86 42.11
N THR A 395 -30.50 -1.97 43.20
CA THR A 395 -29.24 -1.26 43.40
C THR A 395 -28.06 -2.22 43.33
N TYR A 396 -27.01 -1.83 42.59
CA TYR A 396 -25.81 -2.66 42.39
C TYR A 396 -24.62 -2.11 43.18
N THR A 397 -23.88 -3.00 43.82
CA THR A 397 -22.64 -2.66 44.54
C THR A 397 -21.58 -3.76 44.40
N ILE A 398 -20.31 -3.39 44.35
CA ILE A 398 -19.20 -4.35 44.44
C ILE A 398 -18.96 -4.63 45.94
N LEU A 399 -19.19 -5.86 46.37
CA LEU A 399 -19.06 -6.27 47.77
C LEU A 399 -17.60 -6.53 48.17
N ARG A 400 -16.86 -7.21 47.29
CA ARG A 400 -15.44 -7.60 47.49
C ARG A 400 -14.81 -8.01 46.15
N GLY A 401 -13.48 -8.12 46.12
CA GLY A 401 -12.71 -8.53 44.94
C GLY A 401 -11.99 -7.38 44.23
N ASP A 402 -12.21 -6.14 44.65
CA ASP A 402 -11.54 -4.94 44.13
C ASP A 402 -11.06 -4.03 45.28
N PRO A 403 -9.92 -4.35 45.92
CA PRO A 403 -9.40 -3.58 47.05
C PRO A 403 -8.92 -2.18 46.65
N ASN A 404 -8.61 -1.95 45.37
CA ASN A 404 -8.02 -0.71 44.86
C ASN A 404 -9.04 0.20 44.16
N SER A 405 -10.33 -0.19 44.12
CA SER A 405 -11.40 0.51 43.40
C SER A 405 -11.02 0.77 41.93
N ILE A 406 -10.54 -0.28 41.27
CA ILE A 406 -10.18 -0.31 39.84
C ILE A 406 -11.44 -0.39 38.97
N PHE A 407 -12.49 -1.03 39.48
CA PHE A 407 -13.77 -1.19 38.81
C PHE A 407 -14.85 -0.40 39.53
N GLU A 408 -15.79 0.13 38.76
CA GLU A 408 -16.96 0.84 39.28
C GLU A 408 -18.21 0.21 38.70
N VAL A 409 -19.22 -0.04 39.53
CA VAL A 409 -20.54 -0.48 39.06
C VAL A 409 -21.54 0.66 39.23
N SER A 410 -22.23 1.01 38.15
CA SER A 410 -23.32 1.96 38.19
C SER A 410 -24.47 1.42 39.05
N GLN A 411 -24.81 2.17 40.11
CA GLN A 411 -25.79 1.74 41.10
C GLN A 411 -27.18 1.48 40.53
N THR A 412 -27.58 2.17 39.46
CA THR A 412 -28.94 2.08 38.88
C THR A 412 -29.01 1.27 37.59
N SER A 413 -27.94 1.28 36.78
CA SER A 413 -27.96 0.62 35.45
C SER A 413 -27.28 -0.74 35.42
N GLY A 414 -26.48 -1.09 36.43
CA GLY A 414 -25.71 -2.34 36.46
C GLY A 414 -24.53 -2.36 35.47
N LEU A 415 -24.11 -1.23 34.93
CA LEU A 415 -22.93 -1.15 34.07
C LEU A 415 -21.66 -1.23 34.92
N LEU A 416 -20.84 -2.24 34.66
CA LEU A 416 -19.50 -2.37 35.20
C LEU A 416 -18.51 -1.62 34.29
N LEU A 417 -17.82 -0.66 34.87
CA LEU A 417 -16.92 0.28 34.21
C LEU A 417 -15.49 0.09 34.73
N LEU A 418 -14.53 0.38 33.87
CA LEU A 418 -13.12 0.46 34.26
C LEU A 418 -12.80 1.86 34.79
N ALA A 419 -12.63 2.01 36.12
CA ALA A 419 -12.38 3.31 36.75
C ALA A 419 -10.90 3.73 36.73
N LYS A 420 -9.98 2.75 36.81
CA LYS A 420 -8.53 2.96 36.77
C LYS A 420 -7.88 2.08 35.71
N SER A 421 -6.66 2.42 35.29
CA SER A 421 -5.89 1.59 34.38
C SER A 421 -5.63 0.21 34.99
N LEU A 422 -5.63 -0.81 34.14
CA LEU A 422 -5.21 -2.16 34.49
C LEU A 422 -3.71 -2.31 34.26
N ASP A 423 -3.11 -3.22 35.01
CA ASP A 423 -1.70 -3.62 34.92
C ASP A 423 -1.70 -5.12 35.21
N ARG A 424 -1.47 -5.94 34.18
CA ARG A 424 -1.52 -7.39 34.28
C ARG A 424 -0.37 -7.91 35.15
N GLU A 425 0.81 -7.32 35.04
CA GLU A 425 2.02 -7.70 35.80
C GLU A 425 1.81 -7.51 37.31
N LEU A 426 0.97 -6.55 37.70
CA LEU A 426 0.56 -6.38 39.10
C LEU A 426 -0.54 -7.36 39.52
N THR A 427 -1.57 -7.54 38.70
CA THR A 427 -2.70 -8.43 38.99
C THR A 427 -3.34 -8.94 37.69
N ASP A 428 -3.16 -10.23 37.42
CA ASP A 428 -3.57 -10.93 36.19
C ASP A 428 -5.05 -11.32 36.16
N HIS A 429 -5.71 -11.39 37.31
CA HIS A 429 -7.12 -11.71 37.42
C HIS A 429 -7.80 -11.00 38.59
N TYR A 430 -9.07 -10.64 38.39
CA TYR A 430 -9.94 -10.12 39.43
C TYR A 430 -11.17 -11.00 39.57
N THR A 431 -11.56 -11.29 40.81
CA THR A 431 -12.80 -12.02 41.13
C THR A 431 -13.71 -11.11 41.93
N LEU A 432 -14.56 -10.35 41.23
CA LEU A 432 -15.49 -9.43 41.86
C LEU A 432 -16.73 -10.17 42.34
N THR A 433 -17.17 -9.91 43.56
CA THR A 433 -18.51 -10.30 44.03
C THR A 433 -19.41 -9.08 43.94
N VAL A 434 -20.32 -9.06 42.96
CA VAL A 434 -21.28 -7.97 42.76
C VAL A 434 -22.59 -8.36 43.42
N THR A 435 -23.15 -7.45 44.22
CA THR A 435 -24.43 -7.64 44.92
C THR A 435 -25.51 -6.78 44.27
N ALA A 436 -26.65 -7.39 43.97
CA ALA A 436 -27.89 -6.70 43.64
C ALA A 436 -28.79 -6.68 44.88
N SER A 437 -29.37 -5.53 45.20
CA SER A 437 -30.25 -5.34 46.35
C SER A 437 -31.53 -4.61 45.96
N ASP A 438 -32.67 -5.13 46.39
CA ASP A 438 -33.99 -4.48 46.28
C ASP A 438 -34.29 -3.52 47.46
N GLY A 439 -33.36 -3.36 48.40
CA GLY A 439 -33.50 -2.53 49.60
C GLY A 439 -34.11 -3.22 50.82
N LYS A 440 -34.44 -4.52 50.77
CA LYS A 440 -34.98 -5.31 51.89
C LYS A 440 -33.90 -6.16 52.59
N PRO A 441 -34.06 -6.53 53.88
CA PRO A 441 -33.02 -7.22 54.66
C PRO A 441 -32.57 -8.58 54.10
N ASP A 442 -33.49 -9.33 53.49
CA ASP A 442 -33.25 -10.64 52.85
C ASP A 442 -33.26 -10.56 51.31
N GLY A 443 -33.31 -9.35 50.75
CA GLY A 443 -33.50 -9.08 49.32
C GLY A 443 -32.21 -8.79 48.58
N THR A 444 -31.14 -9.54 48.89
CA THR A 444 -29.86 -9.43 48.18
C THR A 444 -29.50 -10.72 47.45
N SER A 445 -28.92 -10.58 46.26
CA SER A 445 -28.23 -11.69 45.61
C SER A 445 -26.85 -11.28 45.14
N THR A 446 -25.97 -12.26 44.98
CA THR A 446 -24.59 -12.03 44.56
C THR A 446 -24.28 -12.81 43.30
N ALA A 447 -23.56 -12.18 42.38
CA ALA A 447 -22.92 -12.83 41.25
C ALA A 447 -21.40 -12.62 41.31
N THR A 448 -20.66 -13.59 40.78
CA THR A 448 -19.20 -13.51 40.68
C THR A 448 -18.82 -13.07 39.26
N VAL A 449 -17.97 -12.07 39.15
CA VAL A 449 -17.40 -11.61 37.88
C VAL A 449 -15.92 -11.92 37.88
N ASN A 450 -15.52 -12.88 37.05
CA ASN A 450 -14.14 -13.24 36.80
C ASN A 450 -13.63 -12.40 35.64
N ILE A 451 -12.71 -11.49 35.92
CA ILE A 451 -12.07 -10.65 34.93
C ILE A 451 -10.67 -11.19 34.76
N MET A 452 -10.38 -11.75 33.59
CA MET A 452 -9.04 -12.13 33.20
C MET A 452 -8.42 -10.96 32.46
N VAL A 453 -7.29 -10.46 32.95
CA VAL A 453 -6.58 -9.37 32.29
C VAL A 453 -5.72 -9.98 31.18
N THR A 454 -5.98 -9.61 29.93
CA THR A 454 -5.17 -10.07 28.80
C THR A 454 -3.96 -9.17 28.63
N ASP A 455 -2.82 -9.82 28.52
CA ASP A 455 -1.48 -9.25 28.29
C ASP A 455 -1.44 -8.36 27.04
N VAL A 456 -0.80 -7.20 27.18
CA VAL A 456 -0.39 -6.32 26.10
C VAL A 456 1.13 -6.15 26.22
N ASN A 457 1.81 -6.14 25.08
CA ASN A 457 3.26 -5.99 25.09
C ASN A 457 3.69 -4.54 25.38
N ASP A 458 3.65 -4.13 26.65
CA ASP A 458 3.97 -2.77 27.10
C ASP A 458 5.34 -2.67 27.80
N ASN A 459 5.88 -3.78 28.28
CA ASN A 459 7.19 -3.88 28.93
C ASN A 459 8.32 -4.16 27.92
N ASP A 460 9.42 -3.41 28.00
CA ASP A 460 10.60 -3.67 27.17
C ASP A 460 11.48 -4.77 27.82
N PRO A 461 12.14 -5.65 27.04
CA PRO A 461 13.08 -6.63 27.60
C PRO A 461 14.21 -5.96 28.39
N GLU A 462 14.37 -6.26 29.68
CA GLU A 462 15.41 -5.64 30.51
C GLU A 462 16.65 -6.53 30.68
N PHE A 463 17.83 -6.01 30.33
CA PHE A 463 19.10 -6.67 30.62
C PHE A 463 19.40 -6.62 32.14
N GLY A 464 19.85 -7.74 32.72
CA GLY A 464 20.12 -7.80 34.16
C GLY A 464 21.24 -6.85 34.60
N LEU A 465 21.02 -6.12 35.70
CA LEU A 465 21.99 -5.16 36.30
C LEU A 465 23.33 -5.79 36.75
N LEU A 466 23.48 -7.11 36.68
CA LEU A 466 24.67 -7.88 37.07
C LEU A 466 25.30 -8.63 35.88
N LEU A 467 24.89 -8.34 34.64
CA LEU A 467 25.54 -8.95 33.48
C LEU A 467 27.03 -8.57 33.46
N PRO A 468 27.94 -9.52 33.24
CA PRO A 468 29.35 -9.19 33.06
C PRO A 468 29.46 -8.35 31.77
N LEU A 469 29.60 -7.03 31.95
CA LEU A 469 29.80 -6.10 30.84
C LEU A 469 31.13 -6.34 30.10
N ASN A 470 32.05 -7.04 30.75
CA ASN A 470 33.36 -7.40 30.24
C ASN A 470 33.45 -8.93 30.13
N LEU A 471 33.40 -9.44 28.90
CA LEU A 471 33.63 -10.83 28.58
C LEU A 471 35.07 -11.04 28.14
N THR A 472 35.55 -12.27 28.23
CA THR A 472 36.90 -12.64 27.80
C THR A 472 36.87 -13.88 26.94
N VAL A 473 37.64 -13.90 25.87
CA VAL A 473 37.73 -15.02 24.93
C VAL A 473 39.19 -15.38 24.68
N GLN A 474 39.48 -16.68 24.60
CA GLN A 474 40.80 -17.18 24.20
C GLN A 474 40.92 -17.19 22.68
N GLU A 475 42.12 -16.94 22.16
CA GLU A 475 42.40 -17.05 20.72
C GLU A 475 42.24 -18.49 20.19
N GLU A 476 42.09 -18.61 18.86
CA GLU A 476 42.13 -19.87 18.08
C GLU A 476 40.93 -20.85 18.16
N GLU A 477 39.84 -20.52 18.84
CA GLU A 477 38.60 -21.33 18.78
C GLU A 477 37.47 -20.60 18.00
N ALA A 478 37.01 -21.19 16.89
CA ALA A 478 35.73 -20.84 16.26
C ALA A 478 34.56 -21.49 16.99
N ASN A 479 33.42 -20.82 17.05
CA ASN A 479 32.25 -21.17 17.86
C ASN A 479 32.57 -21.28 19.36
N ALA A 480 33.60 -20.58 19.82
CA ALA A 480 33.96 -20.51 21.23
C ALA A 480 32.87 -19.75 21.99
N PHE A 481 32.47 -20.29 23.15
CA PHE A 481 31.56 -19.60 24.05
C PHE A 481 32.30 -18.47 24.79
N VAL A 482 31.93 -17.23 24.49
CA VAL A 482 32.56 -16.02 25.06
C VAL A 482 31.87 -15.61 26.36
N GLY A 483 30.55 -15.77 26.42
CA GLY A 483 29.73 -15.44 27.57
C GLY A 483 28.25 -15.40 27.20
N GLN A 484 27.40 -15.09 28.16
CA GLN A 484 25.95 -15.06 27.95
C GLN A 484 25.38 -13.71 28.35
N VAL A 485 24.61 -13.12 27.44
CA VAL A 485 23.85 -11.89 27.67
C VAL A 485 22.39 -12.28 27.77
N LYS A 486 21.85 -12.24 28.99
CA LYS A 486 20.48 -12.68 29.26
C LYS A 486 19.64 -11.54 29.82
N VAL A 487 18.46 -11.33 29.24
CA VAL A 487 17.45 -10.45 29.82
C VAL A 487 16.86 -11.08 31.09
N ARG A 488 16.50 -10.25 32.07
CA ARG A 488 15.73 -10.69 33.23
C ARG A 488 14.36 -11.16 32.75
N PRO A 489 13.88 -12.31 33.21
CA PRO A 489 12.48 -12.64 33.03
C PRO A 489 11.67 -11.57 33.75
N VAL A 490 10.89 -10.78 33.01
CA VAL A 490 9.80 -9.97 33.57
C VAL A 490 8.94 -10.98 34.31
N THR A 491 8.85 -10.85 35.62
CA THR A 491 8.31 -11.89 36.50
C THR A 491 6.90 -12.27 36.05
N THR A 492 6.75 -13.43 35.42
CA THR A 492 5.45 -14.09 35.27
C THR A 492 5.06 -14.63 36.64
N GLY A 493 4.50 -13.74 37.45
CA GLY A 493 3.97 -14.04 38.76
C GLY A 493 2.74 -14.92 38.65
N PHE A 494 2.86 -16.13 39.17
CA PHE A 494 1.81 -16.94 39.78
C PHE A 494 0.78 -17.65 38.88
N VAL A 495 0.58 -18.93 39.22
CA VAL A 495 -0.46 -19.79 38.69
C VAL A 495 -1.81 -19.34 39.28
N SER A 496 -2.58 -18.62 38.48
CA SER A 496 -3.99 -18.33 38.77
C SER A 496 -4.87 -19.41 38.15
N ILE A 497 -5.64 -20.11 38.98
CA ILE A 497 -6.54 -21.20 38.56
C ILE A 497 -7.70 -20.60 37.76
N ILE A 498 -7.69 -20.76 36.44
CA ILE A 498 -8.78 -20.34 35.57
C ILE A 498 -9.84 -21.46 35.51
N ASN A 499 -11.04 -21.20 36.05
CA ASN A 499 -12.22 -22.03 35.82
C ASN A 499 -12.94 -21.53 34.54
N VAL A 500 -12.72 -22.21 33.40
CA VAL A 500 -13.52 -22.01 32.18
C VAL A 500 -14.48 -23.17 31.99
N THR A 501 -15.78 -22.91 32.14
CA THR A 501 -16.84 -23.87 31.86
C THR A 501 -17.27 -23.73 30.40
N ARG A 502 -16.81 -24.61 29.51
CA ARG A 502 -17.55 -24.89 28.26
C ARG A 502 -17.62 -26.38 27.94
N SER A 503 -18.85 -26.77 27.66
CA SER A 503 -19.35 -28.11 27.37
C SER A 503 -18.90 -28.56 25.98
N PHE A 504 -18.20 -29.70 25.87
CA PHE A 504 -18.21 -30.52 24.66
C PHE A 504 -17.97 -32.01 25.00
N ASP A 505 -19.01 -32.79 24.70
CA ASP A 505 -18.97 -34.23 24.48
C ASP A 505 -18.03 -34.58 23.32
N LEU A 506 -17.53 -35.82 23.35
CA LEU A 506 -16.68 -36.52 22.36
C LEU A 506 -15.18 -36.23 22.44
N PHE A 507 -14.46 -36.98 23.28
CA PHE A 507 -13.31 -37.80 22.85
C PHE A 507 -12.86 -38.71 24.01
N ARG A 508 -13.31 -39.98 23.98
CA ARG A 508 -12.68 -41.05 24.77
C ARG A 508 -11.33 -41.37 24.12
N LYS A 509 -10.23 -40.99 24.78
CA LYS A 509 -9.04 -41.85 25.01
C LYS A 509 -7.89 -41.05 25.64
N SER A 510 -7.40 -41.59 26.75
CA SER A 510 -5.99 -41.50 27.23
C SER A 510 -5.48 -40.12 27.66
N LEU A 511 -5.40 -39.87 28.97
CA LEU A 511 -4.23 -39.31 29.69
C LEU A 511 -4.59 -39.13 31.18
N ILE A 512 -3.73 -39.60 32.09
CA ILE A 512 -3.85 -39.40 33.55
C ILE A 512 -2.63 -38.61 34.00
N ASN A 513 -2.85 -37.49 34.69
CA ASN A 513 -1.84 -36.84 35.53
C ASN A 513 -1.91 -37.48 36.92
N ALA A 514 -0.82 -38.08 37.38
CA ALA A 514 -0.66 -38.56 38.75
C ALA A 514 -0.09 -37.41 39.61
N GLU A 515 -0.77 -37.04 40.71
CA GLU A 515 -0.23 -36.10 41.69
C GLU A 515 0.75 -36.86 42.62
N ILE A 516 2.07 -36.60 42.48
CA ILE A 516 3.10 -37.18 43.34
C ILE A 516 3.39 -36.19 44.48
N ARG A 517 3.07 -36.54 45.73
CA ARG A 517 3.39 -35.72 46.91
C ARG A 517 4.61 -36.27 47.67
N ILE A 518 5.77 -35.66 47.48
CA ILE A 518 6.98 -35.99 48.25
C ILE A 518 6.93 -35.24 49.59
N THR A 519 6.99 -35.96 50.70
CA THR A 519 6.98 -35.38 52.06
C THR A 519 8.40 -35.41 52.63
N HIS A 520 9.01 -34.24 52.80
CA HIS A 520 10.40 -34.07 53.25
C HIS A 520 10.63 -34.59 54.69
N PRO A 521 11.75 -35.27 55.00
CA PRO A 521 12.22 -35.42 56.37
C PRO A 521 12.98 -34.17 56.83
N LYS A 522 12.68 -33.71 58.04
CA LYS A 522 13.37 -32.60 58.71
C LYS A 522 14.86 -32.90 58.92
N CYS A 523 15.75 -32.08 58.36
CA CYS A 523 17.05 -31.68 58.93
C CYS A 523 17.51 -30.34 58.30
N PHE A 524 18.34 -29.59 59.04
CA PHE A 524 18.54 -28.13 59.01
C PHE A 524 19.11 -27.48 57.73
N GLY A 525 18.56 -26.30 57.36
CA GLY A 525 19.30 -25.18 56.75
C GLY A 525 18.96 -24.78 55.30
N HIS A 526 18.27 -23.64 55.13
CA HIS A 526 18.08 -22.79 53.92
C HIS A 526 17.45 -23.40 52.65
N TYR A 527 16.39 -22.76 52.15
CA TYR A 527 15.58 -23.19 51.01
C TYR A 527 15.99 -22.48 49.71
N ASP A 528 16.46 -23.24 48.73
CA ASP A 528 16.25 -23.00 47.30
C ASP A 528 15.65 -24.28 46.71
N SER A 529 14.61 -24.11 45.90
CA SER A 529 13.82 -25.19 45.31
C SER A 529 14.46 -25.69 44.01
N LEU A 530 15.20 -26.81 44.06
CA LEU A 530 15.33 -27.82 43.00
C LEU A 530 16.01 -29.06 43.59
N THR A 531 15.46 -30.24 43.33
CA THR A 531 15.90 -31.52 43.89
C THR A 531 17.28 -31.95 43.37
N GLN A 532 18.35 -31.48 44.01
CA GLN A 532 19.68 -32.09 43.92
C GLN A 532 20.33 -32.07 45.31
N ALA A 533 20.82 -33.22 45.77
CA ALA A 533 21.69 -33.28 46.93
C ALA A 533 23.09 -32.78 46.53
N LEU A 534 23.66 -31.84 47.28
CA LEU A 534 25.03 -31.36 47.11
C LEU A 534 25.95 -32.07 48.12
N ASP A 535 26.99 -32.73 47.61
CA ASP A 535 28.10 -33.31 48.38
C ASP A 535 29.30 -32.35 48.31
N PRO A 536 29.94 -31.97 49.44
CA PRO A 536 31.15 -31.13 49.46
C PRO A 536 32.42 -31.77 48.87
N ASP A 537 32.44 -33.06 48.56
CA ASP A 537 33.63 -33.76 48.03
C ASP A 537 33.83 -33.57 46.52
N LEU A 538 35.08 -33.35 46.09
CA LEU A 538 35.45 -33.00 44.70
C LEU A 538 35.21 -34.11 43.65
N ASP A 539 34.88 -35.34 44.07
CA ASP A 539 34.69 -36.53 43.21
C ASP A 539 33.40 -37.33 43.55
N ALA A 540 32.31 -36.66 43.96
CA ALA A 540 31.07 -37.33 44.34
C ALA A 540 30.23 -37.79 43.12
N ASN A 541 30.00 -39.10 42.98
CA ASN A 541 29.10 -39.69 41.98
C ASN A 541 27.83 -40.20 42.68
N ILE A 542 26.90 -39.28 42.94
CA ILE A 542 25.68 -39.55 43.70
C ILE A 542 24.69 -40.34 42.84
N THR A 543 24.24 -41.50 43.34
CA THR A 543 23.23 -42.33 42.67
C THR A 543 22.00 -42.58 43.52
N TYR A 544 20.82 -42.56 42.90
CA TYR A 544 19.52 -42.73 43.57
C TYR A 544 18.96 -44.14 43.36
N ARG A 545 18.43 -44.76 44.43
CA ARG A 545 17.68 -46.02 44.34
C ARG A 545 16.53 -46.08 45.33
N ILE A 546 15.42 -46.73 44.94
CA ILE A 546 14.31 -47.02 45.86
C ILE A 546 14.81 -48.08 46.84
N ARG A 547 14.65 -47.90 48.15
CA ARG A 547 15.12 -48.83 49.18
C ARG A 547 14.11 -49.96 49.45
N THR A 548 12.82 -49.65 49.37
CA THR A 548 11.72 -50.59 49.66
C THR A 548 11.55 -51.60 48.52
N GLU A 549 11.69 -52.90 48.79
CA GLU A 549 11.67 -53.94 47.75
C GLU A 549 10.31 -54.08 47.05
N GLU A 550 9.19 -54.01 47.79
CA GLU A 550 7.87 -54.11 47.16
C GLU A 550 7.56 -52.91 46.24
N ALA A 551 8.13 -51.74 46.54
CA ALA A 551 7.95 -50.54 45.72
C ALA A 551 8.74 -50.58 44.41
N ARG A 552 9.82 -51.38 44.33
CA ARG A 552 10.62 -51.57 43.10
C ARG A 552 9.88 -52.36 42.02
N GLU A 553 8.83 -53.09 42.38
CA GLU A 553 7.98 -53.80 41.41
C GLU A 553 7.01 -52.84 40.69
N LEU A 554 6.61 -51.74 41.34
CA LEU A 554 5.61 -50.80 40.83
C LEU A 554 6.19 -49.45 40.39
N PHE A 555 7.34 -49.05 40.94
CA PHE A 555 7.99 -47.77 40.68
C PHE A 555 9.49 -47.96 40.41
N ALA A 556 10.04 -47.15 39.52
CA ALA A 556 11.47 -47.03 39.25
C ALA A 556 11.93 -45.60 39.51
N VAL A 557 13.18 -45.44 39.95
CA VAL A 557 13.84 -44.14 40.07
C VAL A 557 15.02 -44.08 39.10
N ASN A 558 15.21 -42.95 38.42
CA ASN A 558 16.40 -42.73 37.60
C ASN A 558 17.61 -42.56 38.50
N SER A 559 18.64 -43.38 38.27
CA SER A 559 19.81 -43.46 39.14
C SER A 559 20.70 -42.23 39.12
N LEU A 560 20.64 -41.38 38.08
CA LEU A 560 21.43 -40.14 37.99
C LEU A 560 20.61 -38.90 38.37
N THR A 561 19.34 -38.84 37.98
CA THR A 561 18.51 -37.63 38.12
C THR A 561 17.54 -37.65 39.29
N GLY A 562 17.29 -38.82 39.90
CA GLY A 562 16.33 -38.97 40.99
C GLY A 562 14.85 -38.98 40.56
N GLU A 563 14.56 -38.96 39.25
CA GLU A 563 13.20 -38.92 38.71
C GLU A 563 12.45 -40.25 38.89
N LEU A 564 11.20 -40.19 39.37
CA LEU A 564 10.37 -41.36 39.73
C LEU A 564 9.35 -41.69 38.63
N ARG A 565 9.22 -42.97 38.27
CA ARG A 565 8.37 -43.46 37.16
C ARG A 565 7.63 -44.75 37.56
N VAL A 566 6.40 -44.93 37.07
CA VAL A 566 5.57 -46.12 37.35
C VAL A 566 5.83 -47.20 36.30
N LEU A 567 6.04 -48.45 36.71
CA LEU A 567 6.45 -49.56 35.83
C LEU A 567 5.27 -50.35 35.22
N HIS A 568 4.08 -50.30 35.82
CA HIS A 568 2.90 -51.05 35.38
C HIS A 568 1.65 -50.16 35.27
N SER A 569 0.77 -50.46 34.31
CA SER A 569 -0.55 -49.82 34.17
C SER A 569 -1.49 -50.29 35.29
N LEU A 570 -2.03 -49.36 36.09
CA LEU A 570 -2.94 -49.66 37.19
C LEU A 570 -4.37 -49.97 36.69
N ASP A 571 -4.98 -51.02 37.24
CA ASP A 571 -6.34 -51.47 36.92
C ASP A 571 -7.37 -50.76 37.83
N PHE A 572 -8.16 -49.85 37.25
CA PHE A 572 -8.98 -48.87 37.99
C PHE A 572 -10.19 -49.47 38.71
N GLU A 573 -10.66 -50.65 38.33
CA GLU A 573 -11.83 -51.28 38.96
C GLU A 573 -11.52 -51.91 40.33
N LYS A 574 -10.24 -51.99 40.72
CA LYS A 574 -9.80 -52.59 41.99
C LYS A 574 -9.40 -51.57 43.07
N LEU A 575 -9.48 -50.26 42.79
CA LEU A 575 -9.04 -49.20 43.71
C LEU A 575 -10.21 -48.72 44.59
N LEU A 576 -9.97 -48.54 45.89
CA LEU A 576 -10.98 -48.09 46.86
C LEU A 576 -11.39 -46.62 46.63
N PRO A 577 -12.65 -46.23 46.89
CA PRO A 577 -13.18 -44.91 46.56
C PRO A 577 -12.49 -43.70 47.22
N ASN A 578 -11.73 -43.91 48.30
CA ASN A 578 -10.97 -42.86 49.00
C ASN A 578 -9.51 -42.73 48.50
N GLY A 579 -9.17 -43.38 47.39
CA GLY A 579 -7.83 -43.41 46.85
C GLY A 579 -6.92 -44.44 47.51
N THR A 580 -5.88 -44.84 46.78
CA THR A 580 -4.89 -45.83 47.24
C THR A 580 -3.54 -45.14 47.40
N THR A 581 -2.95 -45.26 48.59
CA THR A 581 -1.69 -44.59 48.94
C THR A 581 -0.57 -45.61 49.14
N TRP A 582 0.59 -45.38 48.51
CA TRP A 582 1.81 -46.15 48.68
C TRP A 582 2.90 -45.27 49.30
N ASN A 583 3.53 -45.76 50.38
CA ASN A 583 4.64 -45.08 51.04
C ASN A 583 5.91 -45.91 50.92
N PHE A 584 6.99 -45.33 50.42
CA PHE A 584 8.28 -46.02 50.29
C PHE A 584 9.46 -45.05 50.39
N VAL A 585 10.66 -45.59 50.61
CA VAL A 585 11.86 -44.78 50.87
C VAL A 585 12.78 -44.82 49.66
N VAL A 586 13.32 -43.66 49.27
CA VAL A 586 14.39 -43.52 48.27
C VAL A 586 15.68 -43.16 48.99
N GLU A 587 16.78 -43.80 48.63
CA GLU A 587 18.11 -43.51 49.17
C GLU A 587 19.05 -42.98 48.08
N ALA A 588 19.80 -41.93 48.43
CA ALA A 588 20.90 -41.40 47.64
C ALA A 588 22.23 -41.90 48.23
N VAL A 589 23.06 -42.51 47.39
CA VAL A 589 24.31 -43.19 47.80
C VAL A 589 25.46 -42.64 46.95
N ASP A 590 26.55 -42.25 47.60
CA ASP A 590 27.80 -41.89 46.93
C ASP A 590 28.48 -43.18 46.42
N GLY A 591 28.73 -43.24 45.11
CA GLY A 591 29.41 -44.35 44.45
C GLY A 591 30.94 -44.26 44.50
N GLY A 592 31.51 -43.16 45.02
CA GLY A 592 32.95 -42.97 45.20
C GLY A 592 33.52 -43.71 46.43
N SER A 593 34.84 -43.75 46.57
CA SER A 593 35.53 -44.37 47.73
C SER A 593 35.35 -43.60 49.06
N GLY A 594 34.47 -42.61 49.09
CA GLY A 594 34.12 -41.78 50.24
C GLY A 594 33.20 -42.50 51.24
N LYS A 595 33.30 -42.12 52.52
CA LYS A 595 32.46 -42.65 53.61
C LYS A 595 31.42 -41.60 54.03
N MET A 596 30.42 -41.32 53.18
CA MET A 596 29.22 -40.59 53.62
C MET A 596 28.06 -41.58 53.85
N PRO A 597 27.30 -41.47 54.96
CA PRO A 597 26.09 -42.26 55.17
C PRO A 597 24.99 -41.86 54.16
N PRO A 598 24.21 -42.81 53.61
CA PRO A 598 23.22 -42.54 52.56
C PRO A 598 22.08 -41.62 53.03
N GLY A 599 21.73 -40.63 52.20
CA GLY A 599 20.61 -39.71 52.44
C GLY A 599 19.28 -40.39 52.14
N LEU A 600 18.32 -40.32 53.06
CA LEU A 600 17.02 -41.01 52.95
C LEU A 600 15.87 -40.01 52.77
N ALA A 601 14.99 -40.26 51.80
CA ALA A 601 13.76 -39.49 51.56
C ALA A 601 12.53 -40.41 51.58
N SER A 602 11.46 -40.00 52.26
CA SER A 602 10.18 -40.73 52.28
C SER A 602 9.26 -40.21 51.17
N VAL A 603 8.79 -41.11 50.31
CA VAL A 603 7.93 -40.80 49.16
C VAL A 603 6.54 -41.39 49.40
N THR A 604 5.51 -40.56 49.26
CA THR A 604 4.09 -40.93 49.43
C THR A 604 3.35 -40.71 48.10
N VAL A 605 2.94 -41.78 47.43
CA VAL A 605 2.18 -41.72 46.17
C VAL A 605 0.72 -42.00 46.47
N THR A 606 -0.19 -41.04 46.24
CA THR A 606 -1.63 -41.22 46.47
C THR A 606 -2.39 -41.10 45.16
N VAL A 607 -3.16 -42.13 44.79
CA VAL A 607 -4.02 -42.14 43.61
C VAL A 607 -5.47 -41.96 44.06
N VAL A 608 -6.08 -40.80 43.80
CA VAL A 608 -7.48 -40.49 44.15
C VAL A 608 -8.39 -40.51 42.91
N TYR A 609 -9.66 -40.88 43.12
CA TYR A 609 -10.69 -40.88 42.08
C TYR A 609 -11.36 -39.49 42.02
N LEU A 610 -11.09 -38.69 40.99
CA LEU A 610 -11.65 -37.35 40.81
C LEU A 610 -12.84 -37.39 39.83
N PHE A 611 -14.06 -37.23 40.34
CA PHE A 611 -15.18 -36.74 39.53
C PHE A 611 -15.27 -35.21 39.68
N SER A 612 -15.49 -34.55 38.55
CA SER A 612 -15.73 -33.11 38.34
C SER A 612 -14.51 -32.25 38.02
N VAL A 613 -14.75 -31.41 37.01
CA VAL A 613 -13.93 -30.34 36.43
C VAL A 613 -12.65 -30.82 35.72
N LEU A 614 -12.74 -30.96 34.40
CA LEU A 614 -11.58 -30.90 33.52
C LEU A 614 -10.98 -29.49 33.61
N SER A 615 -10.08 -29.29 34.57
CA SER A 615 -9.13 -28.20 34.55
C SER A 615 -8.14 -28.50 33.41
N PHE A 616 -8.29 -27.83 32.28
CA PHE A 616 -7.21 -27.75 31.32
C PHE A 616 -6.06 -26.99 31.99
N PHE A 617 -4.95 -27.66 32.28
CA PHE A 617 -3.67 -26.97 32.38
C PHE A 617 -3.33 -26.51 30.96
N VAL A 618 -3.79 -25.31 30.60
CA VAL A 618 -3.03 -24.54 29.61
C VAL A 618 -1.80 -24.10 30.38
N ILE A 619 -0.71 -24.86 30.24
CA ILE A 619 0.60 -24.22 30.32
C ILE A 619 0.50 -23.16 29.23
N PHE A 620 0.29 -21.90 29.60
CA PHE A 620 0.61 -20.83 28.68
C PHE A 620 2.09 -21.06 28.38
N GLN A 621 2.38 -21.67 27.22
CA GLN A 621 3.60 -21.28 26.52
C GLN A 621 3.55 -19.76 26.59
N GLY A 622 4.56 -19.17 27.23
CA GLY A 622 4.57 -17.74 27.48
C GLY A 622 4.08 -17.00 26.23
N THR A 623 3.28 -15.96 26.44
CA THR A 623 2.74 -15.11 25.37
C THR A 623 3.86 -14.73 24.40
N ALA A 624 3.56 -14.45 23.13
CA ALA A 624 4.61 -14.07 22.17
C ALA A 624 5.52 -12.94 22.71
N ALA A 625 4.95 -11.99 23.47
CA ALA A 625 5.63 -10.95 24.23
C ALA A 625 6.68 -11.43 25.25
N SER A 626 6.53 -12.64 25.80
CA SER A 626 7.49 -13.21 26.77
C SER A 626 8.65 -13.97 26.14
N ARG A 627 8.60 -14.23 24.82
CA ARG A 627 9.68 -14.87 24.08
C ARG A 627 10.63 -13.78 23.63
N VAL A 628 11.85 -13.83 24.15
CA VAL A 628 12.88 -12.85 23.81
C VAL A 628 13.94 -13.51 22.96
N HIS A 629 14.23 -12.88 21.84
CA HIS A 629 15.30 -13.22 20.93
C HIS A 629 16.42 -12.19 21.01
N TYR A 630 17.62 -12.65 20.65
CA TYR A 630 18.82 -11.83 20.67
C TYR A 630 19.37 -11.69 19.27
N LYS A 631 19.85 -10.49 18.93
CA LYS A 631 20.63 -10.25 17.72
C LYS A 631 21.68 -9.18 17.94
N VAL A 632 22.69 -9.16 17.09
CA VAL A 632 23.69 -8.08 17.09
C VAL A 632 23.21 -6.89 16.27
N ASP A 633 23.56 -5.67 16.71
CA ASP A 633 23.32 -4.46 15.91
C ASP A 633 24.40 -4.33 14.82
N LEU A 634 24.03 -4.63 13.58
CA LEU A 634 24.95 -4.67 12.44
C LEU A 634 25.47 -3.30 12.01
N GLU A 635 24.78 -2.22 12.34
CA GLU A 635 25.14 -0.87 11.89
C GLU A 635 26.15 -0.19 12.83
N GLN A 636 26.09 -0.49 14.13
CA GLN A 636 26.86 0.24 15.14
C GLN A 636 28.34 -0.17 15.19
N PHE A 637 28.64 -1.47 15.08
CA PHE A 637 30.02 -2.01 15.16
C PHE A 637 30.28 -3.11 14.11
N PRO A 638 30.40 -2.75 12.81
CA PRO A 638 30.45 -3.72 11.71
C PRO A 638 31.68 -4.65 11.74
N TYR A 639 32.79 -4.22 12.33
CA TYR A 639 33.96 -5.08 12.51
C TYR A 639 33.70 -6.16 13.57
N SER A 640 33.21 -5.76 14.77
CA SER A 640 32.88 -6.68 15.86
C SER A 640 31.83 -7.71 15.46
N THR A 641 30.80 -7.31 14.70
CA THR A 641 29.72 -8.22 14.23
C THR A 641 30.15 -9.16 13.10
N SER A 642 31.30 -8.93 12.48
CA SER A 642 31.91 -9.91 11.57
C SER A 642 32.63 -11.03 12.32
N ILE A 643 33.04 -10.79 13.57
CA ILE A 643 33.80 -11.71 14.42
C ILE A 643 32.91 -12.42 15.44
N PHE A 644 31.98 -11.70 16.07
CA PHE A 644 31.11 -12.20 17.13
C PHE A 644 29.66 -12.22 16.69
N ASP A 645 28.93 -13.26 17.10
CA ASP A 645 27.48 -13.37 16.94
C ASP A 645 26.82 -13.65 18.29
N VAL A 646 25.50 -13.52 18.32
CA VAL A 646 24.69 -13.95 19.45
C VAL A 646 23.69 -15.01 19.00
N GLU A 647 23.64 -16.12 19.73
CA GLU A 647 22.67 -17.17 19.48
C GLU A 647 21.26 -16.68 19.84
N GLU A 648 20.36 -16.74 18.86
CA GLU A 648 19.05 -16.08 18.87
C GLU A 648 18.19 -16.43 20.09
N ASN A 649 18.20 -17.69 20.55
CA ASN A 649 17.33 -18.17 21.63
C ASN A 649 17.96 -18.14 23.03
N SER A 650 19.29 -18.22 23.12
CA SER A 650 19.99 -18.42 24.40
C SER A 650 20.70 -17.16 24.90
N GLY A 651 20.95 -16.19 24.01
CA GLY A 651 21.78 -15.03 24.31
C GLY A 651 23.26 -15.35 24.46
N ASN A 652 23.71 -16.53 24.01
CA ASN A 652 25.12 -16.92 24.04
C ASN A 652 25.89 -16.13 22.99
N VAL A 653 26.94 -15.43 23.42
CA VAL A 653 27.86 -14.74 22.52
C VAL A 653 28.93 -15.73 22.09
N LEU A 654 29.08 -15.90 20.77
CA LEU A 654 29.95 -16.89 20.13
C LEU A 654 30.90 -16.21 19.15
N THR A 655 32.08 -16.80 18.95
CA THR A 655 32.97 -16.43 17.84
C THR A 655 32.48 -17.08 16.54
N ARG A 656 32.34 -16.30 15.46
CA ARG A 656 32.01 -16.81 14.11
C ARG A 656 33.24 -17.30 13.35
N VAL A 657 34.39 -16.75 13.70
CA VAL A 657 35.67 -16.96 13.03
C VAL A 657 36.75 -17.26 14.06
N ASN A 658 37.84 -17.91 13.64
CA ASN A 658 39.01 -18.09 14.47
C ASN A 658 39.59 -16.70 14.82
N LEU A 659 39.65 -16.39 16.10
CA LEU A 659 40.14 -15.11 16.60
C LEU A 659 41.68 -15.11 16.58
N ASN A 660 42.28 -14.14 15.90
CA ASN A 660 43.74 -13.97 15.76
C ASN A 660 44.11 -12.49 15.93
N GLU A 661 43.80 -11.93 17.11
CA GLU A 661 43.87 -10.51 17.42
C GLU A 661 44.94 -10.24 18.48
N GLU A 662 45.38 -8.98 18.60
CA GLU A 662 46.43 -8.61 19.56
C GLU A 662 45.97 -8.84 21.02
N PRO A 663 46.87 -9.23 21.94
CA PRO A 663 46.53 -9.48 23.34
C PRO A 663 45.96 -8.21 24.00
N ASN A 664 44.89 -8.38 24.79
CA ASN A 664 44.11 -7.30 25.41
C ASN A 664 43.35 -6.40 24.43
N THR A 665 43.22 -6.78 23.15
CA THR A 665 42.31 -6.09 22.22
C THR A 665 40.89 -6.15 22.78
N LYS A 666 40.22 -5.00 22.78
CA LYS A 666 38.84 -4.84 23.24
C LYS A 666 37.91 -4.65 22.06
N PHE A 667 36.88 -5.49 21.99
CA PHE A 667 35.78 -5.37 21.05
C PHE A 667 34.55 -4.84 21.76
N SER A 668 33.86 -3.90 21.15
CA SER A 668 32.54 -3.45 21.60
C SER A 668 31.47 -4.11 20.72
N LEU A 669 30.53 -4.81 21.34
CA LEU A 669 29.43 -5.50 20.68
C LEU A 669 28.10 -4.97 21.22
N ALA A 670 27.27 -4.41 20.34
CA ALA A 670 25.91 -3.99 20.69
C ALA A 670 24.94 -5.15 20.48
N VAL A 671 24.33 -5.63 21.57
CA VAL A 671 23.36 -6.72 21.56
C VAL A 671 21.96 -6.16 21.78
N ILE A 672 21.04 -6.55 20.91
CA ILE A 672 19.62 -6.19 20.94
C ILE A 672 18.85 -7.40 21.44
N ALA A 673 18.08 -7.24 22.50
CA ALA A 673 17.05 -8.18 22.91
C ALA A 673 15.70 -7.65 22.42
N TYR A 674 14.93 -8.45 21.70
CA TYR A 674 13.61 -8.10 21.20
C TYR A 674 12.62 -9.23 21.46
N ASP A 675 11.36 -8.90 21.69
CA ASP A 675 10.31 -9.90 21.88
C ASP A 675 9.55 -10.24 20.58
N ASP A 676 8.71 -11.27 20.62
CA ASP A 676 7.78 -11.61 19.54
C ASP A 676 6.40 -10.91 19.69
N GLY A 677 6.30 -9.88 20.55
CA GLY A 677 5.05 -9.17 20.79
C GLY A 677 4.70 -8.17 19.68
N GLU A 678 3.44 -7.74 19.61
CA GLU A 678 3.00 -6.66 18.70
C GLU A 678 2.48 -5.46 19.51
N PRO A 679 3.07 -4.25 19.37
CA PRO A 679 4.32 -3.96 18.64
C PRO A 679 5.53 -4.62 19.32
N VAL A 680 6.56 -4.95 18.54
CA VAL A 680 7.80 -5.54 19.04
C VAL A 680 8.48 -4.55 19.99
N LYS A 681 8.72 -4.95 21.24
CA LYS A 681 9.57 -4.17 22.14
C LYS A 681 10.99 -4.71 22.09
N PHE A 682 11.94 -3.80 22.25
CA PHE A 682 13.35 -4.15 22.23
C PHE A 682 14.16 -3.23 23.13
N ASN A 683 15.29 -3.75 23.62
CA ASN A 683 16.27 -2.99 24.37
C ASN A 683 17.68 -3.31 23.84
N LYS A 684 18.63 -2.41 24.06
CA LYS A 684 20.01 -2.54 23.56
C LYS A 684 21.00 -2.44 24.71
N THR A 685 22.00 -3.32 24.72
CA THR A 685 23.13 -3.26 25.66
C THR A 685 24.47 -3.34 24.94
N LEU A 686 25.51 -2.78 25.55
CA LEU A 686 26.88 -2.81 25.06
C LEU A 686 27.70 -3.81 25.87
N VAL A 687 28.37 -4.74 25.19
CA VAL A 687 29.27 -5.72 25.78
C VAL A 687 30.69 -5.44 25.30
N GLU A 688 31.64 -5.34 26.22
CA GLU A 688 33.07 -5.32 25.92
C GLU A 688 33.64 -6.74 25.96
N ILE A 689 34.34 -7.17 24.92
CA ILE A 689 34.99 -8.49 24.84
C ILE A 689 36.50 -8.26 24.76
N THR A 690 37.26 -8.80 25.71
CA THR A 690 38.73 -8.69 25.76
C THR A 690 39.38 -10.01 25.35
N VAL A 691 40.35 -9.95 24.43
CA VAL A 691 41.09 -11.14 23.98
C VAL A 691 42.19 -11.50 24.97
N LEU A 692 42.15 -12.73 25.50
CA LEU A 692 43.18 -13.29 26.39
C LEU A 692 44.11 -14.21 25.60
N GLN A 693 45.42 -14.06 25.79
CA GLN A 693 46.42 -14.91 25.15
C GLN A 693 46.85 -16.06 26.08
N PRO A 694 46.87 -17.33 25.62
CA PRO A 694 47.60 -18.38 26.31
C PRO A 694 49.11 -18.03 26.31
N SER A 695 49.74 -17.96 27.49
CA SER A 695 51.16 -17.56 27.67
C SER A 695 52.18 -18.61 27.15
N ILE A 696 51.92 -19.22 25.99
CA ILE A 696 52.69 -20.33 25.41
C ILE A 696 53.36 -19.91 24.09
N ILE A 697 52.94 -18.81 23.46
CA ILE A 697 53.37 -18.40 22.13
C ILE A 697 54.51 -17.36 22.21
N PRO A 698 55.68 -17.60 21.56
CA PRO A 698 56.75 -16.61 21.48
C PRO A 698 56.36 -15.35 20.72
N VAL A 699 56.75 -14.19 21.25
CA VAL A 699 56.46 -12.87 20.64
C VAL A 699 57.75 -12.25 20.11
N PHE A 700 57.78 -11.86 18.85
CA PHE A 700 58.92 -11.14 18.26
C PHE A 700 59.12 -9.76 18.88
N THR A 701 60.37 -9.29 18.97
CA THR A 701 60.68 -7.94 19.47
C THR A 701 60.19 -6.82 18.53
N GLN A 702 60.00 -7.15 17.25
CA GLN A 702 59.46 -6.28 16.21
C GLN A 702 58.54 -7.11 15.30
N GLU A 703 57.42 -6.55 14.85
CA GLU A 703 56.54 -7.22 13.88
C GLU A 703 57.14 -7.23 12.47
N GLU A 704 57.90 -6.19 12.13
CA GLU A 704 58.61 -6.04 10.87
C GLU A 704 60.08 -5.70 11.11
N TYR A 705 60.98 -6.51 10.55
CA TYR A 705 62.42 -6.27 10.54
C TYR A 705 62.84 -5.75 9.17
N ARG A 706 63.59 -4.65 9.16
CA ARG A 706 64.23 -4.13 7.94
C ARG A 706 65.72 -4.02 8.20
N PHE A 707 66.52 -4.71 7.39
CA PHE A 707 67.97 -4.71 7.51
C PHE A 707 68.62 -3.76 6.50
N SER A 708 69.93 -3.54 6.65
CA SER A 708 70.70 -2.82 5.62
C SER A 708 70.72 -3.64 4.32
N PRO A 709 70.66 -2.97 3.15
CA PRO A 709 70.69 -3.66 1.86
C PRO A 709 71.92 -4.56 1.71
N VAL A 710 71.72 -5.72 1.08
CA VAL A 710 72.78 -6.68 0.79
C VAL A 710 73.16 -6.54 -0.68
N SER A 711 74.42 -6.23 -0.97
CA SER A 711 74.94 -6.19 -2.35
C SER A 711 74.72 -7.54 -3.03
N GLU A 712 74.29 -7.52 -4.29
CA GLU A 712 74.10 -8.76 -5.06
C GLU A 712 75.41 -9.53 -5.30
N ASN A 713 76.53 -8.80 -5.33
CA ASN A 713 77.88 -9.33 -5.38
C ASN A 713 78.36 -9.97 -4.06
N ALA A 714 77.52 -10.00 -3.01
CA ALA A 714 77.87 -10.57 -1.73
C ALA A 714 78.07 -12.11 -1.82
N PRO A 715 79.15 -12.66 -1.24
CA PRO A 715 79.37 -14.10 -1.23
C PRO A 715 78.31 -14.82 -0.37
N VAL A 716 78.07 -16.09 -0.70
CA VAL A 716 77.19 -16.97 0.10
C VAL A 716 77.70 -17.06 1.54
N GLY A 717 76.77 -16.89 2.49
CA GLY A 717 77.05 -16.86 3.93
C GLY A 717 77.15 -15.45 4.52
N THR A 718 76.93 -14.41 3.73
CA THR A 718 76.88 -13.02 4.20
C THR A 718 75.69 -12.83 5.14
N ILE A 719 75.93 -12.26 6.32
CA ILE A 719 74.89 -12.03 7.32
C ILE A 719 74.04 -10.83 6.89
N ALA A 720 72.74 -11.05 6.71
CA ALA A 720 71.78 -9.99 6.39
C ALA A 720 71.28 -9.28 7.67
N GLY A 721 71.02 -10.04 8.75
CA GLY A 721 70.57 -9.48 10.02
C GLY A 721 70.17 -10.54 11.05
N VAL A 722 69.64 -10.11 12.19
CA VAL A 722 69.25 -10.98 13.31
C VAL A 722 67.83 -10.64 13.78
N ILE A 723 67.00 -11.66 13.96
CA ILE A 723 65.65 -11.55 14.51
C ILE A 723 65.59 -12.12 15.93
N LEU A 724 64.73 -11.55 16.78
CA LEU A 724 64.62 -11.92 18.19
C LEU A 724 63.14 -12.07 18.60
N ALA A 725 62.83 -13.13 19.33
CA ALA A 725 61.55 -13.38 19.98
C ALA A 725 61.74 -13.72 21.46
N ALA A 726 60.70 -13.50 22.27
CA ALA A 726 60.68 -13.71 23.71
C ALA A 726 59.47 -14.57 24.13
N ALA A 727 59.71 -15.51 25.06
CA ALA A 727 58.69 -16.38 25.66
C ALA A 727 59.07 -16.68 27.13
N ILE A 728 58.09 -16.79 28.02
CA ILE A 728 58.34 -17.01 29.45
C ILE A 728 58.70 -18.48 29.69
N ASN A 729 59.90 -18.75 30.22
CA ASN A 729 60.39 -20.10 30.60
C ASN A 729 60.40 -21.15 29.46
N GLN A 730 60.60 -20.73 28.21
CA GLN A 730 60.58 -21.61 27.04
C GLN A 730 61.76 -21.33 26.09
N THR A 731 62.23 -22.37 25.40
CA THR A 731 63.25 -22.27 24.34
C THR A 731 62.57 -22.04 23.00
N ILE A 732 63.02 -21.03 22.25
CA ILE A 732 62.45 -20.60 20.98
C ILE A 732 63.24 -21.21 19.82
N VAL A 733 62.54 -21.62 18.78
CA VAL A 733 63.06 -22.17 17.54
C VAL A 733 62.56 -21.31 16.37
N TYR A 734 63.49 -20.81 15.56
CA TYR A 734 63.16 -19.99 14.39
C TYR A 734 63.12 -20.82 13.10
N SER A 735 62.18 -20.51 12.22
CA SER A 735 62.13 -21.09 10.87
C SER A 735 61.55 -20.10 9.86
N ILE A 736 62.15 -20.02 8.68
CA ILE A 736 61.56 -19.30 7.55
C ILE A 736 60.45 -20.18 6.98
N ILE A 737 59.23 -19.65 6.92
CA ILE A 737 58.04 -20.37 6.46
C ILE A 737 57.63 -19.99 5.05
N ASP A 738 57.98 -18.78 4.59
CA ASP A 738 57.61 -18.27 3.29
C ASP A 738 58.51 -17.09 2.87
N GLY A 739 58.46 -16.70 1.60
CA GLY A 739 59.12 -15.50 1.09
C GLY A 739 60.55 -15.68 0.57
N ASN A 740 61.06 -16.91 0.54
CA ASN A 740 62.28 -17.29 -0.17
C ASN A 740 62.14 -18.65 -0.87
N GLU A 741 62.87 -18.81 -1.97
CA GLU A 741 63.09 -20.07 -2.70
C GLU A 741 64.44 -20.70 -2.29
N GLY A 742 64.91 -20.39 -1.08
CA GLY A 742 66.16 -20.87 -0.50
C GLY A 742 67.37 -19.93 -0.65
N GLU A 743 67.14 -18.66 -0.96
CA GLU A 743 68.18 -17.62 -1.10
C GLU A 743 68.76 -17.20 0.27
N PHE A 744 67.96 -17.37 1.33
CA PHE A 744 68.32 -17.05 2.71
C PHE A 744 68.11 -18.26 3.62
N ILE A 745 68.94 -18.39 4.65
CA ILE A 745 68.77 -19.38 5.73
C ILE A 745 68.73 -18.66 7.08
N VAL A 746 67.91 -19.18 7.99
CA VAL A 746 67.87 -18.73 9.39
C VAL A 746 68.50 -19.78 10.31
N ASN A 747 69.32 -19.34 11.24
CA ASN A 747 69.78 -20.20 12.32
C ASN A 747 68.63 -20.44 13.32
N ASN A 748 68.27 -21.71 13.51
CA ASN A 748 67.10 -22.12 14.27
C ASN A 748 67.17 -21.80 15.78
N ILE A 749 68.34 -21.46 16.34
CA ILE A 749 68.51 -21.11 17.76
C ILE A 749 68.84 -19.62 17.94
N THR A 750 69.66 -19.04 17.05
CA THR A 750 70.15 -17.66 17.23
C THR A 750 69.33 -16.61 16.47
N GLY A 751 68.47 -17.01 15.53
CA GLY A 751 67.70 -16.08 14.71
C GLY A 751 68.54 -15.27 13.71
N VAL A 752 69.79 -15.66 13.45
CA VAL A 752 70.65 -15.00 12.44
C VAL A 752 70.22 -15.43 11.04
N ILE A 753 69.98 -14.47 10.16
CA ILE A 753 69.64 -14.70 8.75
C ILE A 753 70.86 -14.38 7.87
N SER A 754 71.25 -15.33 7.02
CA SER A 754 72.39 -15.20 6.10
C SER A 754 72.04 -15.67 4.69
N THR A 755 72.76 -15.15 3.68
CA THR A 755 72.62 -15.59 2.29
C THR A 755 73.03 -17.06 2.13
N ALA A 756 72.24 -17.82 1.39
CA ALA A 756 72.46 -19.23 1.07
C ALA A 756 72.74 -19.47 -0.41
N LYS A 757 72.37 -18.52 -1.28
CA LYS A 757 72.71 -18.47 -2.69
C LYS A 757 73.23 -17.07 -3.05
N PRO A 758 73.94 -16.92 -4.20
CA PRO A 758 74.19 -15.61 -4.79
C PRO A 758 72.86 -14.90 -5.04
N LEU A 759 72.85 -13.58 -4.84
CA LEU A 759 71.70 -12.73 -5.10
C LEU A 759 71.87 -12.08 -6.49
N ASP A 760 70.77 -11.64 -7.07
CA ASP A 760 70.70 -11.03 -8.41
C ASP A 760 69.58 -9.99 -8.36
N TYR A 761 69.94 -8.70 -8.48
CA TYR A 761 69.05 -7.57 -8.30
C TYR A 761 68.03 -7.49 -9.45
N GLU A 762 68.45 -7.78 -10.68
CA GLU A 762 67.59 -7.76 -11.88
C GLU A 762 66.52 -8.85 -11.82
N SER A 763 66.81 -9.99 -11.18
CA SER A 763 65.83 -11.02 -10.90
C SER A 763 64.90 -10.63 -9.76
N ASN A 764 65.44 -10.24 -8.61
CA ASN A 764 64.63 -9.84 -7.46
C ASN A 764 65.35 -8.86 -6.54
N SER A 765 64.92 -7.59 -6.60
CA SER A 765 65.49 -6.47 -5.85
C SER A 765 65.13 -6.44 -4.36
N SER A 766 64.16 -7.24 -3.90
CA SER A 766 63.82 -7.33 -2.49
C SER A 766 63.14 -8.65 -2.12
N TYR A 767 63.42 -9.13 -0.92
CA TYR A 767 62.82 -10.34 -0.37
C TYR A 767 62.02 -9.98 0.88
N VAL A 768 60.81 -10.53 0.98
CA VAL A 768 59.95 -10.39 2.16
C VAL A 768 59.80 -11.76 2.79
N LEU A 769 60.73 -12.09 3.68
CA LEU A 769 60.70 -13.37 4.38
C LEU A 769 59.63 -13.34 5.46
N ARG A 770 58.85 -14.42 5.55
CA ARG A 770 57.98 -14.66 6.69
C ARG A 770 58.66 -15.66 7.59
N VAL A 771 58.95 -15.24 8.82
CA VAL A 771 59.69 -16.05 9.78
C VAL A 771 58.81 -16.35 10.99
N GLU A 772 58.81 -17.60 11.40
CA GLU A 772 58.05 -18.12 12.54
C GLU A 772 58.99 -18.39 13.72
N ALA A 773 58.52 -18.12 14.93
CA ALA A 773 59.19 -18.43 16.19
C ALA A 773 58.29 -19.32 17.07
N ASP A 774 58.67 -20.57 17.22
CA ASP A 774 57.91 -21.57 17.97
C ASP A 774 58.66 -22.03 19.22
N SER A 775 57.91 -22.46 20.25
CA SER A 775 58.51 -23.07 21.43
C SER A 775 58.89 -24.53 21.19
N MET A 776 60.04 -24.97 21.71
CA MET A 776 60.56 -26.35 21.55
C MET A 776 59.54 -27.45 21.91
N ARG A 777 58.64 -27.18 22.87
CA ARG A 777 57.54 -28.09 23.24
C ARG A 777 56.51 -28.28 22.13
N VAL A 778 56.14 -27.20 21.43
CA VAL A 778 55.18 -27.19 20.32
C VAL A 778 55.76 -27.97 19.14
N VAL A 779 57.01 -27.69 18.77
CA VAL A 779 57.76 -28.41 17.72
C VAL A 779 57.86 -29.92 18.01
N SER A 780 58.03 -30.33 19.27
CA SER A 780 58.10 -31.75 19.65
C SER A 780 56.77 -32.51 19.63
N SER A 781 55.65 -31.78 19.57
CA SER A 781 54.30 -32.34 19.70
C SER A 781 53.50 -32.42 18.40
N ASN A 782 54.06 -31.92 17.27
CA ASN A 782 53.38 -31.80 15.96
C ASN A 782 52.03 -31.05 15.98
N LEU A 783 51.66 -30.42 17.11
CA LEU A 783 50.51 -29.53 17.22
C LEU A 783 51.00 -28.14 16.83
N ARG A 784 50.55 -27.61 15.69
CA ARG A 784 50.98 -26.33 15.14
C ARG A 784 49.77 -25.41 15.07
N ALA A 785 49.81 -24.29 15.77
CA ALA A 785 48.75 -23.28 15.74
C ALA A 785 49.37 -21.92 15.38
N PRO A 786 49.05 -21.34 14.22
CA PRO A 786 49.65 -20.10 13.73
C PRO A 786 48.97 -18.87 14.35
N SER A 787 49.69 -18.13 15.19
CA SER A 787 49.26 -16.86 15.78
C SER A 787 49.89 -15.66 15.07
N LYS A 788 49.21 -14.51 15.01
CA LYS A 788 49.81 -13.27 14.47
C LYS A 788 51.10 -12.91 15.21
N SER A 789 51.18 -13.25 16.50
CA SER A 789 52.32 -12.94 17.37
C SER A 789 53.57 -13.83 17.17
N ASN A 790 53.40 -15.04 16.62
CA ASN A 790 54.50 -15.99 16.39
C ASN A 790 55.12 -15.90 14.99
N THR A 791 54.66 -14.95 14.15
CA THR A 791 55.22 -14.69 12.82
C THR A 791 55.65 -13.24 12.66
N ALA A 792 56.79 -13.00 12.03
CA ALA A 792 57.30 -11.66 11.69
C ALA A 792 57.68 -11.57 10.21
N LYS A 793 57.60 -10.35 9.65
CA LYS A 793 58.08 -10.07 8.29
C LYS A 793 59.49 -9.52 8.33
N VAL A 794 60.36 -10.03 7.47
CA VAL A 794 61.74 -9.56 7.34
C VAL A 794 61.95 -9.09 5.92
N PHE A 795 62.18 -7.79 5.77
CA PHE A 795 62.51 -7.18 4.48
C PHE A 795 64.02 -7.15 4.31
N ILE A 796 64.48 -7.78 3.23
CA ILE A 796 65.87 -7.78 2.81
C ILE A 796 65.91 -7.16 1.42
N ASP A 797 66.39 -5.94 1.36
CA ASP A 797 66.60 -5.24 0.10
C ASP A 797 67.94 -5.67 -0.50
N VAL A 798 67.95 -5.95 -1.80
CA VAL A 798 69.18 -6.21 -2.57
C VAL A 798 69.68 -4.88 -3.10
N GLN A 799 70.99 -4.63 -2.96
CA GLN A 799 71.62 -3.45 -3.53
C GLN A 799 72.11 -3.78 -4.94
N ASP A 800 71.61 -2.99 -5.90
CA ASP A 800 71.99 -2.93 -7.33
C ASP A 800 73.47 -2.58 -7.51
N GLU A 801 74.14 -3.27 -8.42
CA GLU A 801 75.52 -3.09 -8.82
C GLU A 801 75.61 -3.03 -10.36
N ASN A 802 76.57 -2.25 -10.90
CA ASN A 802 76.71 -2.11 -12.36
C ASN A 802 77.33 -3.36 -13.00
N ASP A 803 76.49 -4.32 -13.41
CA ASP A 803 76.90 -5.58 -14.01
C ASP A 803 76.28 -5.85 -15.40
N HIS A 804 75.30 -5.06 -15.83
CA HIS A 804 74.77 -5.10 -17.20
C HIS A 804 75.25 -3.90 -18.03
N PRO A 805 75.76 -4.12 -19.26
CA PRO A 805 76.07 -3.03 -20.18
C PRO A 805 74.81 -2.52 -20.91
N PRO A 806 74.79 -1.24 -21.32
CA PRO A 806 73.63 -0.66 -22.01
C PRO A 806 73.47 -1.31 -23.38
N GLU A 807 72.25 -1.64 -23.80
CA GLU A 807 71.97 -2.29 -25.08
C GLU A 807 71.17 -1.37 -26.04
N PHE A 808 71.66 -1.17 -27.27
CA PHE A 808 70.94 -0.40 -28.28
C PHE A 808 69.68 -1.12 -28.76
N THR A 809 68.57 -0.38 -28.87
CA THR A 809 67.28 -0.88 -29.38
C THR A 809 67.38 -1.45 -30.80
N LYS A 810 68.35 -0.98 -31.59
CA LYS A 810 68.65 -1.51 -32.92
C LYS A 810 70.16 -1.65 -33.09
N PRO A 811 70.65 -2.75 -33.70
CA PRO A 811 72.07 -2.89 -34.01
C PRO A 811 72.53 -1.93 -35.12
N PHE A 812 71.58 -1.41 -35.91
CA PHE A 812 71.82 -0.54 -37.05
C PHE A 812 70.72 0.52 -37.16
N TYR A 813 71.13 1.79 -37.28
CA TYR A 813 70.23 2.92 -37.51
C TYR A 813 70.50 3.52 -38.89
N LEU A 814 69.41 3.75 -39.63
CA LEU A 814 69.44 4.35 -40.95
C LEU A 814 68.62 5.64 -40.92
N GLY A 815 69.19 6.74 -41.40
CA GLY A 815 68.48 8.00 -41.57
C GLY A 815 68.94 8.76 -42.81
N GLY A 816 68.27 9.85 -43.10
CA GLY A 816 68.60 10.69 -44.25
C GLY A 816 68.58 12.16 -43.91
N VAL A 817 69.28 12.94 -44.74
CA VAL A 817 69.37 14.38 -44.61
C VAL A 817 69.26 15.03 -45.98
N ALA A 818 68.44 16.06 -46.12
CA ALA A 818 68.37 16.82 -47.35
C ALA A 818 69.64 17.64 -47.60
N GLU A 819 69.99 17.82 -48.87
CA GLU A 819 71.17 18.56 -49.32
C GLU A 819 71.16 20.04 -48.88
N ASP A 820 69.96 20.62 -48.79
CA ASP A 820 69.67 21.98 -48.35
C ASP A 820 69.41 22.11 -46.84
N ALA A 821 69.55 21.01 -46.08
CA ALA A 821 69.39 21.02 -44.64
C ALA A 821 70.39 22.01 -43.99
N LYS A 822 69.86 22.83 -43.07
CA LYS A 822 70.66 23.76 -42.25
C LYS A 822 71.53 22.99 -41.26
N THR A 823 72.49 23.67 -40.63
CA THR A 823 73.23 23.13 -39.48
C THR A 823 72.30 23.01 -38.27
N PHE A 824 72.57 22.04 -37.39
CA PHE A 824 71.75 21.66 -36.23
C PHE A 824 70.36 21.09 -36.53
N THR A 825 70.12 20.64 -37.75
CA THR A 825 68.90 19.89 -38.10
C THR A 825 68.98 18.49 -37.50
N SER A 826 67.92 18.06 -36.81
CA SER A 826 67.79 16.69 -36.28
C SER A 826 67.63 15.69 -37.41
N VAL A 827 68.44 14.62 -37.39
CA VAL A 827 68.48 13.60 -38.45
C VAL A 827 67.76 12.34 -37.99
N LEU A 828 68.21 11.77 -36.87
CA LEU A 828 67.61 10.61 -36.24
C LEU A 828 68.01 10.56 -34.76
N GLN A 829 67.28 9.80 -33.96
CA GLN A 829 67.59 9.55 -32.56
C GLN A 829 67.97 8.09 -32.37
N VAL A 830 69.10 7.85 -31.73
CA VAL A 830 69.49 6.50 -31.27
C VAL A 830 69.09 6.32 -29.82
N GLN A 831 68.80 5.08 -29.43
CA GLN A 831 68.35 4.77 -28.08
C GLN A 831 68.94 3.44 -27.62
N ALA A 832 69.65 3.47 -26.50
CA ALA A 832 70.06 2.32 -25.72
C ALA A 832 69.18 2.15 -24.47
N MET A 833 69.25 1.00 -23.81
CA MET A 833 68.56 0.70 -22.56
C MET A 833 69.48 -0.15 -21.69
N ASP A 834 69.57 0.17 -20.41
CA ASP A 834 70.28 -0.66 -19.44
C ASP A 834 69.29 -1.48 -18.59
N LYS A 835 69.72 -2.63 -18.09
CA LYS A 835 68.95 -3.44 -17.16
C LYS A 835 69.14 -2.99 -15.71
N ASP A 836 70.30 -2.42 -15.42
CA ASP A 836 70.61 -1.90 -14.09
C ASP A 836 69.76 -0.64 -13.84
N THR A 837 69.57 -0.28 -12.57
CA THR A 837 68.65 0.79 -12.17
C THR A 837 69.41 2.04 -11.70
N GLY A 838 68.73 3.19 -11.75
CA GLY A 838 69.27 4.44 -11.22
C GLY A 838 70.44 4.97 -12.05
N ASN A 839 71.57 5.24 -11.40
CA ASN A 839 72.75 5.79 -12.07
C ASN A 839 73.32 4.81 -13.09
N TYR A 840 73.26 3.51 -12.81
CA TYR A 840 73.73 2.45 -13.71
C TYR A 840 72.82 2.28 -14.95
N SER A 841 71.65 2.92 -14.96
CA SER A 841 70.82 3.06 -16.16
C SER A 841 71.00 4.39 -16.91
N ALA A 842 71.77 5.34 -16.36
CA ALA A 842 71.86 6.69 -16.89
C ALA A 842 72.87 6.78 -18.04
N MET A 843 72.37 6.80 -19.29
CA MET A 843 73.23 6.74 -20.47
C MET A 843 73.82 8.08 -20.91
N LEU A 844 75.07 8.02 -21.37
CA LEU A 844 75.77 9.07 -22.11
C LEU A 844 76.14 8.57 -23.51
N TYR A 845 75.69 9.29 -24.54
CA TYR A 845 75.94 8.99 -25.95
C TYR A 845 77.11 9.80 -26.52
N ARG A 846 77.98 9.12 -27.28
CA ARG A 846 79.10 9.75 -28.02
C ARG A 846 79.23 9.19 -29.43
N LEU A 847 79.60 10.06 -30.37
CA LEU A 847 79.89 9.64 -31.75
C LEU A 847 81.35 9.23 -31.89
N ILE A 848 81.58 8.09 -32.53
CA ILE A 848 82.88 7.67 -33.05
C ILE A 848 82.85 7.86 -34.56
N ILE A 849 83.40 8.99 -35.01
CA ILE A 849 83.46 9.34 -36.44
C ILE A 849 84.83 8.91 -36.99
N PRO A 850 84.89 8.08 -38.05
CA PRO A 850 86.15 7.75 -38.71
C PRO A 850 86.76 9.01 -39.36
N PRO A 851 88.10 9.18 -39.36
CA PRO A 851 88.75 10.39 -39.87
C PRO A 851 88.42 10.62 -41.35
N THR A 852 87.81 11.76 -41.67
CA THR A 852 87.45 12.17 -43.05
C THR A 852 88.54 13.04 -43.68
N THR A 853 88.61 13.06 -45.02
CA THR A 853 89.65 13.79 -45.78
C THR A 853 89.57 15.31 -45.65
N ASP A 854 88.43 15.86 -45.21
CA ASP A 854 88.17 17.31 -45.12
C ASP A 854 88.18 17.87 -43.68
N GLY A 855 88.47 17.04 -42.66
CA GLY A 855 88.67 17.48 -41.28
C GLY A 855 87.47 18.19 -40.62
N LYS A 856 86.27 18.09 -41.20
CA LYS A 856 85.03 18.62 -40.64
C LYS A 856 84.13 17.47 -40.21
N ASP A 857 83.77 17.46 -38.94
CA ASP A 857 82.79 16.52 -38.40
C ASP A 857 81.42 16.82 -39.01
N GLY A 858 80.83 15.83 -39.70
CA GLY A 858 79.56 16.02 -40.38
C GLY A 858 78.36 16.06 -39.44
N PHE A 859 78.46 15.37 -38.30
CA PHE A 859 77.36 15.19 -37.34
C PHE A 859 77.83 15.37 -35.91
N VAL A 860 76.92 15.82 -35.05
CA VAL A 860 77.07 15.87 -33.60
C VAL A 860 75.91 15.13 -32.95
N ILE A 861 76.12 14.56 -31.77
CA ILE A 861 75.08 13.87 -31.00
C ILE A 861 74.84 14.61 -29.69
N GLU A 862 73.58 14.72 -29.30
CA GLU A 862 73.23 15.19 -27.97
C GLU A 862 73.51 14.10 -26.93
N PRO A 863 74.34 14.39 -25.90
CA PRO A 863 74.91 13.36 -25.02
C PRO A 863 73.87 12.62 -24.17
N PHE A 864 72.73 13.22 -23.84
CA PHE A 864 71.71 12.59 -22.99
C PHE A 864 70.46 12.13 -23.73
N THR A 865 70.20 12.65 -24.93
CA THR A 865 69.00 12.34 -25.71
C THR A 865 69.28 11.36 -26.85
N GLY A 866 70.54 11.22 -27.28
CA GLY A 866 70.91 10.39 -28.41
C GLY A 866 70.48 10.98 -29.77
N VAL A 867 70.06 12.25 -29.83
CA VAL A 867 69.65 12.91 -31.07
C VAL A 867 70.87 13.32 -31.88
N ILE A 868 70.97 12.79 -33.10
CA ILE A 868 72.02 13.13 -34.06
C ILE A 868 71.58 14.34 -34.87
N LYS A 869 72.45 15.35 -34.92
CA LYS A 869 72.23 16.61 -35.64
C LYS A 869 73.29 16.86 -36.69
N THR A 870 72.93 17.59 -37.73
CA THR A 870 73.86 18.05 -38.77
C THR A 870 74.83 19.08 -38.19
N ALA A 871 76.12 18.97 -38.51
CA ALA A 871 77.14 19.94 -38.12
C ALA A 871 77.64 20.81 -39.30
N ILE A 872 77.42 20.35 -40.54
CA ILE A 872 77.74 21.07 -41.78
C ILE A 872 76.54 21.11 -42.75
N MET A 873 76.65 21.91 -43.82
CA MET A 873 75.71 21.87 -44.96
C MET A 873 76.20 20.85 -46.00
N TYR A 874 75.28 20.14 -46.66
CA TYR A 874 75.58 18.98 -47.52
C TYR A 874 75.53 19.25 -49.04
N ARG A 875 75.79 20.49 -49.47
CA ARG A 875 75.65 20.91 -50.89
C ARG A 875 76.45 20.05 -51.87
N ASN A 876 75.81 19.68 -52.98
CA ASN A 876 76.27 18.80 -54.06
C ASN A 876 76.66 17.38 -53.64
N MET A 877 76.19 16.88 -52.48
CA MET A 877 76.53 15.54 -51.98
C MET A 877 75.44 14.49 -52.24
N ARG A 878 74.51 14.75 -53.17
CA ARG A 878 73.41 13.84 -53.53
C ARG A 878 73.90 12.39 -53.73
N ARG A 879 73.20 11.42 -53.11
CA ARG A 879 73.53 9.97 -53.10
C ARG A 879 74.83 9.58 -52.39
N SER A 880 75.45 10.50 -51.66
CA SER A 880 76.51 10.17 -50.70
C SER A 880 75.91 9.69 -49.39
N TYR A 881 76.67 8.94 -48.60
CA TYR A 881 76.27 8.53 -47.25
C TYR A 881 77.45 8.63 -46.29
N PHE A 882 77.13 8.83 -45.02
CA PHE A 882 78.07 8.86 -43.92
C PHE A 882 77.81 7.67 -43.02
N LYS A 883 78.88 7.00 -42.61
CA LYS A 883 78.83 5.83 -41.74
C LYS A 883 79.74 6.07 -40.54
N PHE A 884 79.17 5.94 -39.35
CA PHE A 884 79.87 6.13 -38.08
C PHE A 884 79.22 5.29 -36.99
N ASP A 885 79.92 5.07 -35.88
CA ASP A 885 79.39 4.31 -34.75
C ASP A 885 78.99 5.27 -33.62
N VAL A 886 77.93 4.93 -32.89
CA VAL A 886 77.52 5.62 -31.67
C VAL A 886 77.77 4.70 -30.50
N VAL A 887 78.41 5.21 -29.46
CA VAL A 887 78.63 4.49 -28.20
C VAL A 887 77.71 5.06 -27.13
N ALA A 888 77.02 4.17 -26.43
CA ALA A 888 76.30 4.48 -25.20
C ALA A 888 77.12 3.95 -24.02
N THR A 889 77.20 4.72 -22.94
CA THR A 889 77.92 4.35 -21.72
C THR A 889 77.07 4.71 -20.52
N ASP A 890 76.85 3.76 -19.62
CA ASP A 890 76.08 3.95 -18.40
C ASP A 890 76.86 4.75 -17.33
N ASP A 891 76.23 4.96 -16.16
CA ASP A 891 76.77 5.73 -15.03
C ASP A 891 77.29 7.10 -15.47
N TYR A 892 76.48 7.81 -16.26
CA TYR A 892 76.82 9.11 -16.83
C TYR A 892 78.13 9.10 -17.66
N GLY A 893 78.50 7.95 -18.22
CA GLY A 893 79.65 7.79 -19.09
C GLY A 893 80.90 7.18 -18.45
N VAL A 894 80.79 6.59 -17.26
CA VAL A 894 81.93 6.06 -16.49
C VAL A 894 81.92 4.54 -16.37
N GLY A 895 80.77 3.88 -16.56
CA GLY A 895 80.65 2.43 -16.41
C GLY A 895 80.77 1.65 -17.72
N LEU A 896 79.87 0.68 -17.93
CA LEU A 896 79.93 -0.23 -19.07
C LEU A 896 79.43 0.47 -20.35
N SER A 897 79.79 -0.07 -21.51
CA SER A 897 79.48 0.58 -22.79
C SER A 897 79.19 -0.40 -23.90
N SER A 898 78.34 0.04 -24.84
CA SER A 898 78.05 -0.67 -26.08
C SER A 898 78.07 0.28 -27.27
N SER A 899 78.09 -0.28 -28.48
CA SER A 899 78.14 0.49 -29.72
C SER A 899 77.10 0.02 -30.74
N ALA A 900 76.47 0.96 -31.43
CA ALA A 900 75.60 0.69 -32.58
C ALA A 900 76.06 1.48 -33.82
N GLN A 901 75.78 0.92 -34.99
CA GLN A 901 76.18 1.51 -36.25
C GLN A 901 75.11 2.43 -36.82
N VAL A 902 75.52 3.60 -37.32
CA VAL A 902 74.61 4.59 -37.90
C VAL A 902 75.03 4.95 -39.31
N VAL A 903 74.07 4.97 -40.23
CA VAL A 903 74.24 5.44 -41.60
C VAL A 903 73.28 6.58 -41.90
N VAL A 904 73.82 7.67 -42.44
CA VAL A 904 73.04 8.83 -42.88
C VAL A 904 73.25 9.07 -44.38
N SER A 905 72.19 8.94 -45.18
CA SER A 905 72.22 9.21 -46.63
C SER A 905 71.84 10.66 -46.95
N VAL A 906 72.55 11.30 -47.88
CA VAL A 906 72.22 12.65 -48.37
C VAL A 906 71.25 12.56 -49.55
N VAL A 907 70.13 13.26 -49.45
CA VAL A 907 69.04 13.25 -50.45
C VAL A 907 68.76 14.64 -50.99
N ASN A 908 68.14 14.72 -52.16
CA ASN A 908 67.68 15.98 -52.75
C ASN A 908 66.28 15.76 -53.36
N GLN A 909 65.60 16.83 -53.77
CA GLN A 909 64.25 16.82 -54.34
C GLN A 909 64.08 15.85 -55.53
N LEU A 910 65.17 15.54 -56.26
CA LEU A 910 65.15 14.57 -57.37
C LEU A 910 65.03 13.10 -56.92
N ASP A 911 65.22 12.82 -55.63
CA ASP A 911 65.05 11.50 -55.01
C ASP A 911 63.76 11.43 -54.14
N MET A 912 62.95 12.49 -54.13
CA MET A 912 61.73 12.60 -53.34
C MET A 912 60.46 12.38 -54.19
N GLN A 913 59.38 11.98 -53.52
CA GLN A 913 58.03 11.88 -54.07
C GLN A 913 57.04 12.66 -53.19
N VAL A 914 55.98 13.20 -53.81
CA VAL A 914 54.92 13.91 -53.10
C VAL A 914 53.71 13.01 -52.96
N VAL A 915 53.30 12.75 -51.73
CA VAL A 915 52.03 12.07 -51.42
C VAL A 915 50.99 13.14 -51.11
N VAL A 916 49.93 13.19 -51.92
CA VAL A 916 48.87 14.21 -51.78
C VAL A 916 47.72 13.62 -50.98
N SER A 917 47.33 14.28 -49.90
CA SER A 917 46.23 13.89 -49.03
C SER A 917 45.14 14.96 -48.98
N ASN A 918 43.88 14.55 -48.79
CA ASN A 918 42.76 15.47 -48.68
C ASN A 918 42.51 16.00 -47.24
N VAL A 919 43.48 15.83 -46.34
CA VAL A 919 43.40 16.33 -44.96
C VAL A 919 44.39 17.47 -44.71
N PRO A 920 44.16 18.33 -43.70
CA PRO A 920 45.09 19.38 -43.32
C PRO A 920 46.44 18.85 -42.81
N PRO A 921 47.55 19.60 -42.96
CA PRO A 921 48.90 19.21 -42.51
C PRO A 921 49.00 18.80 -41.04
N THR A 922 48.22 19.44 -40.16
CA THR A 922 48.23 19.17 -38.71
C THR A 922 47.80 17.75 -38.35
N VAL A 923 46.87 17.17 -39.10
CA VAL A 923 46.38 15.79 -38.89
C VAL A 923 47.44 14.77 -39.29
N VAL A 924 48.18 15.09 -40.35
CA VAL A 924 49.23 14.22 -40.88
C VAL A 924 50.47 14.25 -40.00
N GLU A 925 50.84 15.42 -39.46
CA GLU A 925 52.02 15.59 -38.62
C GLU A 925 51.94 14.78 -37.32
N GLN A 926 50.74 14.62 -36.75
CA GLN A 926 50.50 13.77 -35.58
C GLN A 926 50.71 12.27 -35.85
N ASN A 927 50.65 11.82 -37.11
CA ASN A 927 50.63 10.40 -37.49
C ASN A 927 51.70 10.04 -38.54
N LYS A 928 52.80 10.80 -38.61
CA LYS A 928 53.80 10.75 -39.70
C LYS A 928 54.64 9.46 -39.76
N ASP A 929 54.77 8.71 -38.67
CA ASP A 929 55.82 7.69 -38.50
C ASP A 929 55.37 6.22 -38.72
N GLN A 930 54.09 5.93 -39.01
CA GLN A 930 53.56 4.57 -38.76
C GLN A 930 53.22 3.69 -39.97
N ILE A 931 53.00 4.22 -41.19
CA ILE A 931 52.28 3.40 -42.21
C ILE A 931 52.99 3.29 -43.56
N LEU A 932 53.63 4.35 -44.05
CA LEU A 932 54.25 4.32 -45.39
C LEU A 932 55.51 3.44 -45.45
N GLU A 933 56.20 3.27 -44.32
CA GLU A 933 57.44 2.49 -44.25
C GLU A 933 57.21 1.00 -44.54
N ARG A 934 56.14 0.42 -44.01
CA ARG A 934 55.78 -1.00 -44.18
C ARG A 934 55.62 -1.38 -45.66
N TYR A 935 54.92 -0.57 -46.45
CA TYR A 935 54.66 -0.86 -47.87
C TYR A 935 55.93 -0.83 -48.73
N VAL A 936 56.91 -0.03 -48.33
CA VAL A 936 58.23 -0.03 -48.98
C VAL A 936 59.06 -1.22 -48.50
N GLN A 937 58.96 -1.59 -47.22
CA GLN A 937 59.64 -2.77 -46.65
C GLN A 937 59.15 -4.11 -47.22
N ASP A 938 57.89 -4.22 -47.61
CA ASP A 938 57.34 -5.39 -48.31
C ASP A 938 58.06 -5.66 -49.64
N GLN A 939 58.65 -4.63 -50.26
CA GLN A 939 59.41 -4.75 -51.52
C GLN A 939 60.92 -4.82 -51.27
N ILE A 940 61.43 -4.03 -50.32
CA ILE A 940 62.85 -3.97 -49.95
C ILE A 940 62.96 -4.09 -48.42
N PRO A 941 63.23 -5.29 -47.89
CA PRO A 941 63.32 -5.52 -46.45
C PRO A 941 64.35 -4.59 -45.79
N GLY A 942 63.92 -3.87 -44.75
CA GLY A 942 64.76 -2.92 -44.03
C GLY A 942 64.89 -1.53 -44.67
N ALA A 943 64.18 -1.24 -45.77
CA ALA A 943 64.08 0.11 -46.30
C ALA A 943 63.50 1.08 -45.27
N LYS A 944 64.13 2.25 -45.15
CA LYS A 944 63.68 3.32 -44.25
C LYS A 944 62.98 4.40 -45.06
N VAL A 945 61.69 4.63 -44.80
CA VAL A 945 60.96 5.77 -45.35
C VAL A 945 61.10 6.94 -44.39
N VAL A 946 61.44 8.11 -44.94
CA VAL A 946 61.61 9.35 -44.18
C VAL A 946 60.69 10.42 -44.79
N VAL A 947 59.94 11.08 -43.92
CA VAL A 947 59.12 12.25 -44.27
C VAL A 947 59.98 13.49 -44.08
N GLU A 948 60.33 14.16 -45.18
CA GLU A 948 61.19 15.34 -45.15
C GLU A 948 60.42 16.58 -44.72
N SER A 949 59.24 16.80 -45.32
CA SER A 949 58.40 17.95 -45.01
C SER A 949 56.92 17.64 -45.25
N ILE A 950 56.06 18.30 -44.48
CA ILE A 950 54.60 18.24 -44.59
C ILE A 950 54.13 19.68 -44.80
N GLY A 951 53.43 19.95 -45.90
CA GLY A 951 52.95 21.30 -46.23
C GLY A 951 51.49 21.29 -46.69
N SER A 952 50.91 22.47 -46.82
CA SER A 952 49.60 22.65 -47.50
C SER A 952 49.70 22.23 -48.97
N ARG A 953 48.59 21.75 -49.55
CA ARG A 953 48.61 21.29 -50.95
C ARG A 953 48.83 22.47 -51.90
N ARG A 954 49.81 22.37 -52.79
CA ARG A 954 50.05 23.38 -53.83
C ARG A 954 49.47 22.96 -55.18
N PHE A 955 48.69 23.82 -55.84
CA PHE A 955 48.00 23.57 -57.12
C PHE A 955 47.93 24.81 -58.03
N GLY A 956 47.47 24.66 -59.28
CA GLY A 956 47.45 25.72 -60.32
C GLY A 956 48.71 25.73 -61.22
N GLU A 957 48.68 26.46 -62.35
CA GLU A 957 49.88 26.62 -63.20
C GLU A 957 50.99 27.30 -62.38
N GLY A 958 52.15 26.65 -62.25
CA GLY A 958 53.26 27.13 -61.44
C GLY A 958 53.15 26.89 -59.93
N TYR A 959 52.11 26.18 -59.45
CA TYR A 959 51.92 25.84 -58.03
C TYR A 959 51.87 27.02 -57.04
N GLU A 960 51.43 28.19 -57.51
CA GLU A 960 51.34 29.41 -56.68
C GLU A 960 50.14 29.42 -55.72
N GLN A 961 49.14 28.53 -55.90
CA GLN A 961 47.95 28.47 -55.05
C GLN A 961 48.09 27.38 -53.99
N GLU A 962 47.82 27.74 -52.73
CA GLU A 962 47.88 26.83 -51.58
C GLU A 962 46.48 26.51 -51.05
N ASP A 963 46.16 25.21 -50.90
CA ASP A 963 44.95 24.69 -50.26
C ASP A 963 45.31 24.13 -48.88
N TYR A 964 45.01 24.89 -47.83
CA TYR A 964 45.28 24.52 -46.44
C TYR A 964 44.36 23.39 -45.92
N SER A 965 43.29 23.04 -46.64
CA SER A 965 42.42 21.91 -46.27
C SER A 965 43.00 20.55 -46.68
N LYS A 966 44.07 20.56 -47.48
CA LYS A 966 44.77 19.40 -48.02
C LYS A 966 46.26 19.49 -47.73
N SER A 967 46.97 18.38 -47.89
CA SER A 967 48.40 18.31 -47.56
C SER A 967 49.21 17.61 -48.62
N ASP A 968 50.43 18.11 -48.82
CA ASP A 968 51.49 17.51 -49.61
C ASP A 968 52.58 17.02 -48.65
N LEU A 969 52.84 15.72 -48.66
CA LEU A 969 53.92 15.09 -47.88
C LEU A 969 55.08 14.77 -48.81
N MET A 970 56.24 15.37 -48.56
CA MET A 970 57.48 15.03 -49.25
C MET A 970 58.14 13.84 -48.56
N ILE A 971 58.23 12.73 -49.28
CA ILE A 971 58.82 11.50 -48.76
C ILE A 971 59.97 11.03 -49.64
N TYR A 972 60.91 10.33 -49.04
CA TYR A 972 61.90 9.52 -49.74
C TYR A 972 62.16 8.24 -48.95
N ALA A 973 62.81 7.29 -49.59
CA ALA A 973 63.13 6.02 -48.99
C ALA A 973 64.60 5.70 -49.20
N ILE A 974 65.25 5.12 -48.19
CA ILE A 974 66.66 4.75 -48.21
C ILE A 974 66.75 3.23 -48.18
N ASP A 975 67.52 2.69 -49.12
CA ASP A 975 67.79 1.25 -49.18
C ASP A 975 68.98 0.90 -48.27
N PRO A 976 68.80 0.01 -47.28
CA PRO A 976 69.86 -0.39 -46.35
C PRO A 976 70.98 -1.20 -47.02
N LEU A 977 70.72 -1.85 -48.16
CA LEU A 977 71.73 -2.66 -48.86
C LEU A 977 72.72 -1.75 -49.60
N THR A 978 72.22 -0.68 -50.22
CA THR A 978 73.05 0.27 -50.97
C THR A 978 73.44 1.51 -50.18
N ASN A 979 72.84 1.73 -49.01
CA ASN A 979 72.99 2.92 -48.15
C ASN A 979 72.66 4.23 -48.88
N ARG A 980 71.77 4.18 -49.87
CA ARG A 980 71.44 5.30 -50.75
C ARG A 980 69.94 5.47 -50.86
N ALA A 981 69.50 6.67 -51.21
CA ALA A 981 68.09 6.92 -51.53
C ALA A 981 67.65 6.17 -52.79
N LEU A 982 66.46 5.57 -52.71
CA LEU A 982 65.76 4.97 -53.83
C LEU A 982 65.46 6.01 -54.91
N SER A 983 65.41 5.58 -56.17
CA SER A 983 65.00 6.50 -57.21
C SER A 983 63.52 6.84 -57.07
N ARG A 984 63.15 8.08 -57.41
CA ARG A 984 61.75 8.52 -57.37
C ARG A 984 60.82 7.58 -58.15
N GLN A 985 61.26 7.05 -59.29
CA GLN A 985 60.44 6.15 -60.13
C GLN A 985 60.14 4.82 -59.45
N GLU A 986 61.11 4.25 -58.73
CA GLU A 986 60.93 3.01 -57.97
C GLU A 986 59.98 3.23 -56.79
N LEU A 987 60.17 4.32 -56.04
CA LEU A 987 59.31 4.68 -54.91
C LEU A 987 57.86 4.92 -55.37
N PHE A 988 57.67 5.59 -56.51
CA PHE A 988 56.35 5.78 -57.12
C PHE A 988 55.69 4.44 -57.46
N LYS A 989 56.43 3.53 -58.12
CA LYS A 989 55.91 2.22 -58.51
C LYS A 989 55.49 1.38 -57.30
N PHE A 990 56.23 1.44 -56.20
CA PHE A 990 55.92 0.67 -54.99
C PHE A 990 54.64 1.15 -54.31
N LEU A 991 54.41 2.46 -54.29
CA LEU A 991 53.28 3.05 -53.57
C LEU A 991 52.00 3.15 -54.42
N ASP A 992 52.12 3.48 -55.71
CA ASP A 992 50.97 3.69 -56.60
C ASP A 992 50.14 2.41 -56.80
N GLY A 993 50.81 1.27 -57.01
CA GLY A 993 50.16 -0.04 -57.17
C GLY A 993 49.42 -0.55 -55.92
N LYS A 994 49.61 0.11 -54.77
CA LYS A 994 49.06 -0.26 -53.47
C LYS A 994 48.20 0.84 -52.84
N LEU A 995 47.85 1.89 -53.59
CA LEU A 995 47.15 3.06 -53.08
C LEU A 995 45.80 2.76 -52.40
N LEU A 996 45.09 1.72 -52.86
CA LEU A 996 43.83 1.26 -52.24
C LEU A 996 44.05 0.62 -50.87
N ASP A 997 45.05 -0.25 -50.76
CA ASP A 997 45.41 -0.94 -49.51
C ASP A 997 45.93 0.08 -48.49
N ILE A 998 46.80 1.00 -48.95
CA ILE A 998 47.32 2.10 -48.14
C ILE A 998 46.16 2.97 -47.61
N ASN A 999 45.21 3.37 -48.45
CA ASN A 999 44.07 4.18 -48.02
C ASN A 999 43.19 3.47 -46.97
N LYS A 1000 43.04 2.14 -47.06
CA LYS A 1000 42.27 1.36 -46.09
C LYS A 1000 42.96 1.33 -44.72
N GLU A 1001 44.27 1.15 -44.69
CA GLU A 1001 45.06 1.08 -43.44
C GLU A 1001 45.32 2.47 -42.85
N PHE A 1002 45.40 3.51 -43.69
CA PHE A 1002 45.64 4.90 -43.27
C PHE A 1002 44.36 5.63 -42.82
N GLN A 1003 43.17 5.07 -43.11
CA GLN A 1003 41.88 5.65 -42.75
C GLN A 1003 41.69 6.01 -41.26
N PRO A 1004 42.11 5.17 -40.28
CA PRO A 1004 41.95 5.48 -38.85
C PRO A 1004 42.73 6.73 -38.43
N TYR A 1005 43.85 7.01 -39.10
CA TYR A 1005 44.79 8.08 -38.77
C TYR A 1005 44.45 9.41 -39.48
N LEU A 1006 43.68 9.34 -40.58
CA LEU A 1006 43.24 10.52 -41.33
C LEU A 1006 41.85 11.06 -40.91
N GLY A 1007 41.10 10.31 -40.10
CA GLY A 1007 39.76 10.72 -39.65
C GLY A 1007 38.65 10.52 -40.71
N ARG A 1008 37.43 10.99 -40.40
CA ARG A 1008 36.24 10.77 -41.25
C ARG A 1008 36.39 11.46 -42.61
N GLY A 1009 36.44 10.66 -43.69
CA GLY A 1009 36.51 11.16 -45.07
C GLY A 1009 37.92 11.50 -45.57
N GLY A 1010 38.94 11.35 -44.72
CA GLY A 1010 40.34 11.53 -45.09
C GLY A 1010 40.88 10.36 -45.92
N ARG A 1011 41.63 10.63 -46.99
CA ARG A 1011 42.28 9.68 -47.90
C ARG A 1011 43.44 10.34 -48.66
N ILE A 1012 44.42 9.52 -49.01
CA ILE A 1012 45.45 9.84 -50.00
C ILE A 1012 44.79 9.88 -51.38
N LEU A 1013 44.94 11.01 -52.06
CA LEU A 1013 44.34 11.27 -53.36
C LEU A 1013 45.17 10.69 -54.50
N GLU A 1014 46.47 11.00 -54.50
CA GLU A 1014 47.39 10.65 -55.57
C GLU A 1014 48.84 10.72 -55.05
N ILE A 1015 49.74 10.10 -55.79
CA ILE A 1015 51.18 10.27 -55.64
C ILE A 1015 51.68 11.00 -56.88
N ARG A 1016 52.49 12.02 -56.70
CA ARG A 1016 52.99 12.83 -57.82
C ARG A 1016 54.46 13.14 -57.67
N THR A 1017 55.12 13.36 -58.79
CA THR A 1017 56.51 13.83 -58.82
C THR A 1017 56.58 15.32 -58.53
N PRO A 1018 57.55 15.79 -57.73
CA PRO A 1018 57.80 17.21 -57.54
C PRO A 1018 58.37 17.85 -58.82
N ASP A 1019 57.83 19.00 -59.24
CA ASP A 1019 58.29 19.74 -60.42
C ASP A 1019 59.44 20.70 -60.05
N VAL A 1020 60.64 20.37 -60.51
CA VAL A 1020 61.83 21.21 -60.37
C VAL A 1020 62.50 21.35 -61.73
N VAL A 1021 61.93 22.17 -62.62
CA VAL A 1021 62.68 22.86 -63.67
C VAL A 1021 62.04 24.24 -63.91
N GLU A 1022 62.85 25.30 -63.82
CA GLU A 1022 62.53 26.73 -64.05
C GLU A 1022 62.10 27.59 -62.85
N SER A 1023 63.00 27.75 -61.86
CA SER A 1023 63.09 29.03 -61.12
C SER A 1023 64.52 29.35 -60.67
N VAL A 1024 65.50 29.07 -61.54
CA VAL A 1024 66.78 29.79 -61.52
C VAL A 1024 66.54 31.21 -62.05
N LYS A 1025 66.01 32.12 -61.21
CA LYS A 1025 66.17 33.59 -61.29
C LYS A 1025 65.17 34.31 -60.37
N LYS A 1026 65.63 34.64 -59.16
CA LYS A 1026 65.40 35.89 -58.39
C LYS A 1026 65.30 35.57 -56.90
N ALA A 1027 66.37 35.85 -56.17
CA ALA A 1027 66.34 36.61 -54.92
C ALA A 1027 67.74 36.63 -54.30
N VAL A 1028 68.62 37.42 -54.91
CA VAL A 1028 69.68 38.10 -54.17
C VAL A 1028 68.98 39.21 -53.38
N GLN A 1029 68.84 39.08 -52.06
CA GLN A 1029 68.96 40.17 -51.06
C GLN A 1029 68.32 39.81 -49.71
N SER A 1030 68.97 40.33 -48.66
CA SER A 1030 68.51 40.56 -47.28
C SER A 1030 68.71 39.47 -46.23
N VAL A 1031 69.96 39.42 -45.76
CA VAL A 1031 70.33 39.51 -44.33
C VAL A 1031 69.36 40.48 -43.62
N GLY A 1032 68.65 40.13 -42.56
CA GLY A 1032 69.17 39.94 -41.19
C GLY A 1032 68.68 41.10 -40.29
N TYR A 1033 68.67 40.85 -38.98
CA TYR A 1033 68.39 41.78 -37.87
C TYR A 1033 66.92 42.03 -37.48
N THR A 1034 66.36 41.15 -36.64
CA THR A 1034 65.42 41.55 -35.56
C THR A 1034 65.25 40.52 -34.42
N GLU A 1035 65.49 39.22 -34.59
CA GLU A 1035 65.10 38.23 -33.56
C GLU A 1035 66.16 37.83 -32.53
N GLY A 1036 67.44 38.16 -32.74
CA GLY A 1036 68.50 37.93 -31.74
C GLY A 1036 68.39 38.84 -30.50
N ALA A 1037 67.69 39.97 -30.61
CA ALA A 1037 67.51 40.93 -29.51
C ALA A 1037 66.37 40.53 -28.55
N LEU A 1038 65.38 39.76 -29.01
CA LEU A 1038 64.24 39.31 -28.19
C LEU A 1038 64.60 38.07 -27.35
N LEU A 1039 65.44 37.18 -27.89
CA LEU A 1039 65.93 35.99 -27.18
C LEU A 1039 66.89 36.35 -26.02
N ALA A 1040 67.71 37.40 -26.18
CA ALA A 1040 68.60 37.86 -25.11
C ALA A 1040 67.84 38.51 -23.93
N LEU A 1041 66.68 39.12 -24.18
CA LEU A 1041 65.87 39.78 -23.14
C LEU A 1041 65.08 38.78 -22.28
N ALA A 1042 64.61 37.67 -22.87
CA ALA A 1042 63.82 36.65 -22.17
C ALA A 1042 64.67 35.81 -21.18
N VAL A 1043 65.93 35.51 -21.54
CA VAL A 1043 66.83 34.71 -20.68
C VAL A 1043 67.22 35.47 -19.41
N ILE A 1044 67.35 36.80 -19.48
CA ILE A 1044 67.67 37.66 -18.32
C ILE A 1044 66.52 37.70 -17.31
N ILE A 1045 65.27 37.65 -17.76
CA ILE A 1045 64.09 37.69 -16.88
C ILE A 1045 63.94 36.38 -16.11
N ILE A 1046 64.18 35.23 -16.75
CA ILE A 1046 64.00 33.92 -16.11
C ILE A 1046 65.07 33.67 -15.03
N MET A 1047 66.32 34.09 -15.26
CA MET A 1047 67.40 33.96 -14.26
C MET A 1047 67.19 34.85 -13.02
N CYS A 1048 66.40 35.93 -13.12
CA CYS A 1048 66.12 36.83 -12.00
C CYS A 1048 64.94 36.38 -11.10
N CYS A 1049 64.04 35.52 -11.58
CA CYS A 1049 62.85 35.12 -10.82
C CYS A 1049 63.06 33.90 -9.91
N ILE A 1050 64.01 33.02 -10.22
CA ILE A 1050 64.30 31.80 -9.44
C ILE A 1050 64.78 32.10 -8.01
N PRO A 1051 65.63 33.12 -7.75
CA PRO A 1051 66.04 33.48 -6.38
C PRO A 1051 64.93 34.16 -5.56
N ALA A 1052 63.98 34.85 -6.21
CA ALA A 1052 62.94 35.62 -5.53
C ALA A 1052 61.84 34.74 -4.91
N ILE A 1053 61.52 33.60 -5.54
CA ILE A 1053 60.53 32.64 -5.01
C ILE A 1053 61.09 31.88 -3.78
N LEU A 1054 62.40 31.59 -3.78
CA LEU A 1054 63.08 30.95 -2.66
C LEU A 1054 63.15 31.84 -1.40
N ILE A 1055 63.20 33.16 -1.58
CA ILE A 1055 63.20 34.15 -0.48
C ILE A 1055 61.81 34.30 0.17
N VAL A 1056 60.72 34.12 -0.58
CA VAL A 1056 59.34 34.17 -0.04
C VAL A 1056 58.99 32.94 0.82
N ILE A 1057 59.52 31.77 0.49
CA ILE A 1057 59.27 30.53 1.28
C ILE A 1057 60.02 30.56 2.62
N ILE A 1058 61.23 31.13 2.64
CA ILE A 1058 62.04 31.24 3.87
C ILE A 1058 61.49 32.35 4.80
N THR A 1059 60.80 33.36 4.27
CA THR A 1059 60.26 34.49 5.05
C THR A 1059 58.88 34.23 5.67
N TYR A 1060 58.15 33.21 5.25
CA TYR A 1060 56.88 32.85 5.92
C TYR A 1060 57.07 32.11 7.26
N ARG A 1061 58.29 31.63 7.54
CA ARG A 1061 58.63 30.85 8.74
C ARG A 1061 58.90 31.68 10.02
N GLN A 1062 58.58 32.98 10.06
CA GLN A 1062 58.95 33.88 11.18
C GLN A 1062 57.88 34.89 11.70
N ALA A 1063 56.60 34.84 11.34
CA ALA A 1063 55.62 35.89 11.73
C ALA A 1063 54.55 35.51 12.79
N PHE A 1064 54.87 34.70 13.81
CA PHE A 1064 54.08 34.62 15.05
C PHE A 1064 55.00 34.58 16.30
N HIS A 1065 55.39 35.78 16.77
CA HIS A 1065 55.32 36.33 18.15
C HIS A 1065 55.19 35.34 19.36
N ILE A 1066 55.89 35.41 20.52
CA ILE A 1066 56.37 36.49 21.43
C ILE A 1066 57.32 35.87 22.52
N PRO A 1067 58.33 36.61 23.07
CA PRO A 1067 59.23 36.22 24.18
C PRO A 1067 58.75 36.74 25.57
N PRO A 1068 59.37 36.39 26.73
CA PRO A 1068 60.44 37.26 27.28
C PRO A 1068 61.49 36.63 28.26
N VAL A 1069 62.67 37.26 28.27
CA VAL A 1069 63.50 37.69 29.44
C VAL A 1069 64.34 36.69 30.28
N GLY A 1070 65.62 37.04 30.44
CA GLY A 1070 66.41 36.86 31.69
C GLY A 1070 67.65 35.96 31.56
N ARG A 1071 68.81 36.46 31.10
CA ARG A 1071 69.97 36.95 31.88
C ARG A 1071 70.67 35.95 32.83
N ASN A 1072 71.95 35.77 32.53
CA ASN A 1072 73.13 35.55 33.38
C ASN A 1072 73.57 34.13 33.81
N ASP A 1073 74.85 33.89 33.46
CA ASP A 1073 75.90 33.20 34.20
C ASP A 1073 75.75 31.69 34.50
N LYS A 1074 76.15 30.85 33.54
CA LYS A 1074 77.41 30.08 33.57
C LYS A 1074 77.55 29.19 32.34
#